data_AF-A0A8B9QSA7-F1
#
_entry.id   AF-A0A8B9QSA7-F1
#
_cell.length_a   1.000
_cell.length_b   1.000
_cell.length_c   1.000
_cell.angle_alpha   90.00
_cell.angle_beta   90.00
_cell.angle_gamma   90.00
#
_symmetry.space_group_name_H-M   'P 1'
#
loop_
_entity.id
_entity.type
_entity.pdbx_description
1 polymer ?
#
loop_
_entity_poly.entity_id
_entity_poly.type
_entity_poly.pdbx_seq_one_letter_code
_entity_poly.pdbx_strand_id
1 'polypeptide(L)'
;NKNIDNFLNRYEKIVEKIRALQMKAEDYDVVKVIGRGAFWRSTVRHKMTQKVYAMKLLSKFEMIKRSDSAFFWEERDIMAFANSPWVVQLFCAFQDDKYLYMVMEYMPGGDLVNLMSNYDVPEKWAKFYTAEVVLALDAIHSMGLIHRDVKPDNMLLDKYGHLKLADFGTCMKMDETGMVRCDTAVGTPDYISPEVLKSQGGDGYYGRECDWWSVGVFLFEMLVGDTPFYADSLVGTYSKIMDHKNSLHFPDDVEISKHAKNLICAFLTDRDVRLGRNGVEEIKHHPFFKSDQWNWDNIRETAAPVVPELSSDIDSSNFDDIEDDKGDVETFPIPKAFVGNQLPFIGFTYYRDNLYFQKKISKLEEQLSNELQAKDELEQKYRKNVESAVRQLEREKALLQHKNTEYQRKAEHEADKKRNLENEVNSLKDQLEDLKKRNQNSQISNEKINQLQRQLDEANSLLRSESDTATRLRKNQTESTKQIQQLEANNRELQDKNCLLENAKLKLEKDFLNLQSALESERRDRSHGSEIISDLQGRISSLEEEVKNGKSALAKLEMEKRQLQEKLTDLEKEKSNMEIDMTYKFKVMQQNLEQEEAEHKATKARLADKNKIYESIEEAKSEAMKEMEKKLLEERALKQKVENRLLEAEKQRSMLDCDLKQSQQKINELLRQKDILNEDVKNLTLKIEQETQKRCLTQNDLKMQTQQVNTLKMSEKQLKQENNHLQEIKLSLEKQNNELLKRGADTDVRRKEKENRKLHMELKSEREKLTQMMIKYQKEINEMQAQIAEESQIRIELQMTLDSKDSDIEQLRSQLQSLHIGLDNSSIGSGPGDTETDDGFPGMLFLLIFLCWLSLPVRNNTKKFGWVKKYVIVSSKKILFYDSEQDKEQSNPYMVLDIDKLFHVRPVTQTDVYRADAKEIPRIFQILYANEGESKKEQEFPVEPMGEKSNYICHKGHEFIPTLYHFPTNCEACMKPLWHMFKPPPALECRRCHIKCHKDHMDKKEEIIAPCKVYYDISTAKNLLLLANSTEEQQKWVSRLVKKIPKKPPAPDPFARSSPRTSMKVQPNQSIRRPSKGSVRGL
;
A
#
# COMPACT_ATOMS: atom_id res chain seq x y z
N ASN A 1 23.69 24.77 -21.95
CA ASN A 1 22.23 24.96 -21.76
C ASN A 1 22.01 25.40 -20.31
N LYS A 2 21.43 26.59 -20.07
CA LYS A 2 21.32 27.15 -18.71
C LYS A 2 20.45 26.31 -17.75
N ASN A 3 19.43 25.62 -18.27
CA ASN A 3 18.58 24.76 -17.44
C ASN A 3 19.35 23.54 -16.93
N ILE A 4 20.18 22.94 -17.78
CA ILE A 4 21.02 21.79 -17.43
C ILE A 4 22.07 22.21 -16.39
N ASP A 5 22.73 23.35 -16.61
CA ASP A 5 23.76 23.86 -15.70
C ASP A 5 23.19 24.18 -14.30
N ASN A 6 22.04 24.86 -14.24
CA ASN A 6 21.34 25.13 -12.98
C ASN A 6 20.89 23.86 -12.25
N PHE A 7 20.49 22.82 -12.99
CA PHE A 7 20.12 21.53 -12.42
C PHE A 7 21.35 20.82 -11.84
N LEU A 8 22.46 20.74 -12.60
CA LEU A 8 23.70 20.12 -12.13
C LEU A 8 24.23 20.83 -10.88
N ASN A 9 24.34 22.16 -10.90
CA ASN A 9 24.80 22.93 -9.74
C ASN A 9 23.95 22.71 -8.48
N ARG A 10 22.65 22.44 -8.64
CA ARG A 10 21.75 22.14 -7.52
C ARG A 10 21.94 20.73 -6.98
N TYR A 11 22.16 19.74 -7.85
CA TYR A 11 22.12 18.33 -7.48
C TYR A 11 23.47 17.62 -7.41
N GLU A 12 24.54 18.19 -7.95
CA GLU A 12 25.88 17.58 -8.02
C GLU A 12 26.34 17.06 -6.65
N LYS A 13 26.40 17.94 -5.64
CA LYS A 13 26.87 17.57 -4.28
C LYS A 13 26.04 16.48 -3.62
N ILE A 14 24.71 16.49 -3.80
CA ILE A 14 23.84 15.49 -3.19
C ILE A 14 23.95 14.15 -3.94
N VAL A 15 24.09 14.17 -5.27
CA VAL A 15 24.31 12.97 -6.08
C VAL A 15 25.67 12.34 -5.74
N GLU A 16 26.74 13.12 -5.58
CA GLU A 16 28.04 12.61 -5.13
C GLU A 16 27.94 11.93 -3.75
N LYS A 17 27.24 12.57 -2.80
CA LYS A 17 27.02 11.99 -1.47
C LYS A 17 26.20 10.69 -1.54
N ILE A 18 25.17 10.63 -2.40
CA ILE A 18 24.37 9.42 -2.60
C ILE A 18 25.24 8.30 -3.21
N ARG A 19 26.04 8.59 -4.25
CA ARG A 19 26.96 7.61 -4.86
C ARG A 19 27.96 7.06 -3.85
N ALA A 20 28.49 7.90 -2.96
CA ALA A 20 29.42 7.45 -1.93
C ALA A 20 28.79 6.50 -0.88
N LEU A 21 27.49 6.67 -0.59
CA LEU A 21 26.74 5.89 0.39
C LEU A 21 26.12 4.62 -0.20
N GLN A 22 25.83 4.60 -1.49
CA GLN A 22 25.34 3.42 -2.20
C GLN A 22 26.46 2.38 -2.37
N MET A 23 26.06 1.13 -2.59
CA MET A 23 27.01 0.06 -2.87
C MET A 23 27.73 0.32 -4.20
N LYS A 24 29.03 0.12 -4.20
CA LYS A 24 29.92 0.37 -5.34
C LYS A 24 30.96 -0.72 -5.49
N ALA A 25 31.58 -0.81 -6.66
CA ALA A 25 32.55 -1.87 -6.97
C ALA A 25 33.73 -1.87 -5.99
N GLU A 26 34.14 -0.70 -5.50
CA GLU A 26 35.24 -0.54 -4.55
C GLU A 26 34.96 -1.12 -3.17
N ASP A 27 33.71 -1.48 -2.86
CA ASP A 27 33.35 -2.17 -1.62
C ASP A 27 33.73 -3.66 -1.66
N TYR A 28 34.19 -4.17 -2.81
CA TYR A 28 34.58 -5.55 -3.05
C TYR A 28 36.06 -5.66 -3.43
N ASP A 29 36.76 -6.61 -2.83
CA ASP A 29 38.09 -7.05 -3.27
C ASP A 29 37.93 -8.15 -4.32
N VAL A 30 38.45 -7.93 -5.52
CA VAL A 30 38.47 -8.94 -6.58
C VAL A 30 39.53 -9.98 -6.26
N VAL A 31 39.13 -11.24 -6.16
CA VAL A 31 40.03 -12.37 -5.84
C VAL A 31 40.58 -13.00 -7.11
N LYS A 32 39.70 -13.44 -8.01
CA LYS A 32 40.06 -14.10 -9.28
C LYS A 32 38.95 -13.85 -10.30
N VAL A 33 39.31 -13.66 -11.56
CA VAL A 33 38.35 -13.70 -12.69
C VAL A 33 38.08 -15.17 -13.02
N ILE A 34 36.82 -15.58 -12.96
CA ILE A 34 36.39 -16.99 -13.11
C ILE A 34 35.58 -17.24 -14.39
N GLY A 35 35.24 -16.20 -15.14
CA GLY A 35 34.59 -16.34 -16.45
C GLY A 35 34.75 -15.09 -17.31
N ARG A 36 35.06 -15.28 -18.61
CA ARG A 36 35.03 -14.24 -19.65
C ARG A 36 34.20 -14.73 -20.84
N GLY A 37 33.13 -13.99 -21.15
CA GLY A 37 32.30 -14.19 -22.34
C GLY A 37 31.76 -12.84 -22.82
N ALA A 38 30.49 -12.79 -23.26
CA ALA A 38 29.80 -11.50 -23.45
C ALA A 38 29.77 -10.64 -22.16
N PHE A 39 29.95 -11.28 -21.01
CA PHE A 39 29.99 -10.69 -19.67
C PHE A 39 31.23 -11.18 -18.91
N TRP A 40 31.59 -10.44 -17.87
CA TRP A 40 32.73 -10.75 -17.01
C TRP A 40 32.24 -11.31 -15.67
N ARG A 41 32.85 -12.41 -15.19
CA ARG A 41 32.51 -13.01 -13.88
C ARG A 41 33.77 -13.11 -13.02
N SER A 42 33.69 -12.65 -11.79
CA SER A 42 34.81 -12.69 -10.84
C SER A 42 34.37 -13.18 -9.46
N THR A 43 35.22 -13.95 -8.79
CA THR A 43 35.09 -14.20 -7.36
C THR A 43 35.53 -12.95 -6.61
N VAL A 44 34.70 -12.47 -5.71
CA VAL A 44 34.95 -11.24 -4.95
C VAL A 44 34.68 -11.43 -3.47
N ARG A 45 35.39 -10.68 -2.63
CA ARG A 45 35.16 -10.62 -1.19
C ARG A 45 34.68 -9.24 -0.79
N HIS A 46 33.53 -9.15 -0.14
CA HIS A 46 33.03 -7.87 0.36
C HIS A 46 33.87 -7.39 1.55
N LYS A 47 34.46 -6.19 1.46
CA LYS A 47 35.46 -5.68 2.43
C LYS A 47 34.95 -5.62 3.86
N MET A 48 33.70 -5.21 4.06
CA MET A 48 33.15 -5.04 5.40
C MET A 48 32.69 -6.37 6.03
N THR A 49 32.02 -7.22 5.26
CA THR A 49 31.41 -8.45 5.79
C THR A 49 32.33 -9.66 5.67
N GLN A 50 33.42 -9.55 4.91
CA GLN A 50 34.36 -10.62 4.57
C GLN A 50 33.70 -11.83 3.88
N LYS A 51 32.46 -11.69 3.41
CA LYS A 51 31.75 -12.75 2.67
C LYS A 51 32.20 -12.79 1.22
N VAL A 52 32.30 -14.00 0.69
CA VAL A 52 32.69 -14.28 -0.70
C VAL A 52 31.44 -14.42 -1.57
N TYR A 53 31.52 -13.89 -2.79
CA TYR A 53 30.46 -13.85 -3.78
C TYR A 53 31.03 -14.07 -5.18
N ALA A 54 30.16 -14.44 -6.13
CA ALA A 54 30.44 -14.26 -7.54
C ALA A 54 29.83 -12.92 -7.99
N MET A 55 30.60 -12.11 -8.71
CA MET A 55 30.14 -10.84 -9.27
C MET A 55 30.16 -10.91 -10.79
N LYS A 56 28.99 -10.77 -11.42
CA LYS A 56 28.83 -10.63 -12.88
C LYS A 56 28.79 -9.14 -13.25
N LEU A 57 29.64 -8.73 -14.19
CA LEU A 57 29.73 -7.38 -14.70
C LEU A 57 29.24 -7.36 -16.15
N LEU A 58 28.31 -6.46 -16.47
CA LEU A 58 27.77 -6.26 -17.81
C LEU A 58 28.12 -4.86 -18.29
N SER A 59 28.83 -4.77 -19.42
CA SER A 59 29.26 -3.48 -20.00
C SER A 59 28.07 -2.75 -20.61
N LYS A 60 27.74 -1.58 -20.06
CA LYS A 60 26.69 -0.71 -20.59
C LYS A 60 26.98 -0.29 -22.03
N PHE A 61 28.26 -0.05 -22.34
CA PHE A 61 28.70 0.35 -23.67
C PHE A 61 28.42 -0.75 -24.70
N GLU A 62 28.85 -1.99 -24.43
CA GLU A 62 28.65 -3.11 -25.36
C GLU A 62 27.17 -3.41 -25.58
N MET A 63 26.34 -3.30 -24.53
CA MET A 63 24.89 -3.53 -24.62
C MET A 63 24.19 -2.50 -25.51
N ILE A 64 24.55 -1.22 -25.38
CA ILE A 64 24.01 -0.16 -26.24
C ILE A 64 24.54 -0.32 -27.68
N LYS A 65 25.82 -0.65 -27.86
CA LYS A 65 26.45 -0.86 -29.18
C LYS A 65 25.79 -2.01 -29.95
N ARG A 66 25.43 -3.10 -29.25
CA ARG A 66 24.76 -4.28 -29.83
C ARG A 66 23.23 -4.16 -29.93
N SER A 67 22.66 -3.04 -29.46
CA SER A 67 21.19 -2.82 -29.38
C SER A 67 20.44 -3.86 -28.54
N ASP A 68 21.12 -4.48 -27.58
CA ASP A 68 20.56 -5.51 -26.71
C ASP A 68 20.67 -5.07 -25.24
N SER A 69 19.66 -4.35 -24.76
CA SER A 69 19.69 -3.64 -23.47
C SER A 69 18.48 -3.91 -22.58
N ALA A 70 17.79 -5.04 -22.79
CA ALA A 70 16.63 -5.42 -21.97
C ALA A 70 16.77 -6.79 -21.30
N PHE A 71 17.65 -7.66 -21.78
CA PHE A 71 17.77 -9.05 -21.32
C PHE A 71 18.09 -9.20 -19.81
N PHE A 72 18.81 -8.24 -19.24
CA PHE A 72 19.25 -8.29 -17.84
C PHE A 72 18.12 -8.07 -16.82
N TRP A 73 16.95 -7.58 -17.24
CA TRP A 73 15.81 -7.41 -16.34
C TRP A 73 15.26 -8.74 -15.88
N GLU A 74 14.98 -9.64 -16.83
CA GLU A 74 14.53 -11.00 -16.52
C GLU A 74 15.61 -11.75 -15.74
N GLU A 75 16.89 -11.63 -16.16
CA GLU A 75 17.98 -12.27 -15.44
C GLU A 75 18.07 -11.83 -13.96
N ARG A 76 17.99 -10.52 -13.72
CA ARG A 76 17.99 -9.97 -12.36
C ARG A 76 16.78 -10.46 -11.57
N ASP A 77 15.59 -10.40 -12.16
CA ASP A 77 14.33 -10.68 -11.45
C ASP A 77 14.21 -12.17 -11.12
N ILE A 78 14.62 -13.06 -12.02
CA ILE A 78 14.69 -14.50 -11.78
C ILE A 78 15.61 -14.78 -10.60
N MET A 79 16.85 -14.30 -10.63
CA MET A 79 17.80 -14.57 -9.54
C MET A 79 17.42 -13.87 -8.22
N ALA A 80 16.73 -12.74 -8.27
CA ALA A 80 16.25 -12.03 -7.08
C ALA A 80 15.06 -12.74 -6.41
N PHE A 81 14.11 -13.24 -7.20
CA PHE A 81 12.78 -13.62 -6.72
C PHE A 81 12.41 -15.09 -6.89
N ALA A 82 13.17 -15.91 -7.62
CA ALA A 82 12.88 -17.34 -7.80
C ALA A 82 12.75 -18.10 -6.47
N ASN A 83 13.55 -17.72 -5.45
CA ASN A 83 13.60 -18.36 -4.14
C ASN A 83 13.61 -19.91 -4.23
N SER A 84 14.35 -20.42 -5.20
CA SER A 84 14.44 -21.85 -5.54
C SER A 84 15.86 -22.35 -5.26
N PRO A 85 16.02 -23.56 -4.69
CA PRO A 85 17.34 -24.15 -4.50
C PRO A 85 18.05 -24.46 -5.83
N TRP A 86 17.32 -24.46 -6.96
CA TRP A 86 17.82 -24.77 -8.30
C TRP A 86 18.31 -23.56 -9.10
N VAL A 87 18.13 -22.35 -8.57
CA VAL A 87 18.52 -21.09 -9.23
C VAL A 87 19.63 -20.44 -8.42
N VAL A 88 20.66 -19.92 -9.11
CA VAL A 88 21.70 -19.11 -8.46
C VAL A 88 21.06 -17.82 -7.92
N GLN A 89 21.26 -17.58 -6.63
CA GLN A 89 20.62 -16.50 -5.91
C GLN A 89 21.36 -15.17 -6.06
N LEU A 90 20.62 -14.11 -6.39
CA LEU A 90 21.09 -12.73 -6.34
C LEU A 90 20.95 -12.15 -4.93
N PHE A 91 22.00 -11.50 -4.42
CA PHE A 91 21.98 -10.75 -3.16
C PHE A 91 21.85 -9.24 -3.39
N CYS A 92 22.55 -8.73 -4.39
CA CYS A 92 22.53 -7.32 -4.72
C CYS A 92 22.74 -7.12 -6.22
N ALA A 93 22.05 -6.12 -6.78
CA ALA A 93 22.42 -5.55 -8.07
C ALA A 93 22.68 -4.05 -7.88
N PHE A 94 23.74 -3.53 -8.49
CA PHE A 94 24.05 -2.10 -8.50
C PHE A 94 24.72 -1.71 -9.81
N GLN A 95 25.02 -0.43 -10.01
CA GLN A 95 25.57 0.07 -11.27
C GLN A 95 26.43 1.31 -11.05
N ASP A 96 27.36 1.54 -11.97
CA ASP A 96 28.10 2.80 -12.11
C ASP A 96 27.90 3.37 -13.53
N ASP A 97 28.77 4.24 -14.01
CA ASP A 97 28.69 4.82 -15.35
C ASP A 97 29.02 3.83 -16.48
N LYS A 98 29.76 2.75 -16.19
CA LYS A 98 30.31 1.80 -17.18
C LYS A 98 29.64 0.43 -17.14
N TYR A 99 29.27 -0.06 -15.96
CA TYR A 99 28.86 -1.44 -15.74
C TYR A 99 27.58 -1.57 -14.93
N LEU A 100 26.89 -2.68 -15.16
CA LEU A 100 25.92 -3.27 -14.24
C LEU A 100 26.62 -4.38 -13.45
N TYR A 101 26.38 -4.44 -12.15
CA TYR A 101 26.96 -5.42 -11.23
C TYR A 101 25.87 -6.28 -10.63
N MET A 102 26.02 -7.60 -10.72
CA MET A 102 25.16 -8.58 -10.05
C MET A 102 26.00 -9.41 -9.08
N VAL A 103 25.73 -9.27 -7.79
CA VAL A 103 26.40 -9.99 -6.69
C VAL A 103 25.57 -11.21 -6.32
N MET A 104 26.10 -12.37 -6.64
CA MET A 104 25.42 -13.66 -6.58
C MET A 104 26.14 -14.59 -5.59
N GLU A 105 25.48 -15.67 -5.17
CA GLU A 105 26.17 -16.73 -4.44
C GLU A 105 27.31 -17.32 -5.27
N TYR A 106 28.45 -17.57 -4.63
CA TYR A 106 29.59 -18.20 -5.28
C TYR A 106 29.35 -19.71 -5.38
N MET A 107 29.61 -20.28 -6.57
CA MET A 107 29.40 -21.68 -6.91
C MET A 107 30.77 -22.37 -7.08
N PRO A 108 31.39 -22.85 -5.99
CA PRO A 108 32.80 -23.26 -6.02
C PRO A 108 33.06 -24.57 -6.75
N GLY A 109 32.03 -25.35 -7.10
CA GLY A 109 32.18 -26.61 -7.82
C GLY A 109 32.42 -26.45 -9.33
N GLY A 110 32.44 -25.21 -9.84
CA GLY A 110 32.58 -24.95 -11.28
C GLY A 110 31.29 -25.19 -12.05
N ASP A 111 31.40 -25.30 -13.37
CA ASP A 111 30.32 -25.69 -14.28
C ASP A 111 30.43 -27.17 -14.68
N LEU A 112 29.41 -27.68 -15.38
CA LEU A 112 29.44 -29.04 -15.88
C LEU A 112 30.37 -29.25 -17.08
N VAL A 113 30.81 -28.19 -17.77
CA VAL A 113 31.86 -28.31 -18.81
C VAL A 113 33.14 -28.82 -18.17
N ASN A 114 33.57 -28.17 -17.07
CA ASN A 114 34.75 -28.58 -16.32
C ASN A 114 34.60 -29.98 -15.69
N LEU A 115 33.39 -30.39 -15.32
CA LEU A 115 33.17 -31.76 -14.83
C LEU A 115 33.37 -32.78 -15.96
N MET A 116 32.80 -32.54 -17.14
CA MET A 116 32.91 -33.47 -18.28
C MET A 116 34.31 -33.51 -18.88
N SER A 117 35.09 -32.42 -18.80
CA SER A 117 36.48 -32.41 -19.28
C SER A 117 37.44 -33.19 -18.36
N ASN A 118 37.13 -33.25 -17.06
CA ASN A 118 37.99 -33.89 -16.06
C ASN A 118 37.62 -35.34 -15.75
N TYR A 119 36.41 -35.77 -16.10
CA TYR A 119 35.88 -37.10 -15.76
C TYR A 119 35.17 -37.74 -16.94
N ASP A 120 35.45 -39.03 -17.16
CA ASP A 120 34.58 -39.88 -17.98
C ASP A 120 33.28 -40.13 -17.21
N VAL A 121 32.16 -39.62 -17.71
CA VAL A 121 30.92 -39.58 -16.92
C VAL A 121 30.10 -40.86 -17.07
N PRO A 122 29.95 -41.67 -16.01
CA PRO A 122 29.14 -42.89 -16.10
C PRO A 122 27.64 -42.56 -16.16
N GLU A 123 26.84 -43.47 -16.71
CA GLU A 123 25.38 -43.29 -16.86
C GLU A 123 24.67 -42.97 -15.53
N LYS A 124 25.21 -43.47 -14.41
CA LYS A 124 24.70 -43.19 -13.07
C LYS A 124 24.81 -41.70 -12.70
N TRP A 125 25.92 -41.06 -13.06
CA TRP A 125 26.15 -39.63 -12.84
C TRP A 125 25.31 -38.81 -13.82
N ALA A 126 25.28 -39.20 -15.09
CA ALA A 126 24.43 -38.58 -16.10
C ALA A 126 22.96 -38.57 -15.64
N LYS A 127 22.45 -39.70 -15.13
CA LYS A 127 21.10 -39.80 -14.56
C LYS A 127 20.85 -38.81 -13.43
N PHE A 128 21.82 -38.63 -12.53
CA PHE A 128 21.72 -37.68 -11.42
C PHE A 128 21.65 -36.24 -11.92
N TYR A 129 22.63 -35.81 -12.72
CA TYR A 129 22.69 -34.42 -13.20
C TYR A 129 21.54 -34.09 -14.16
N THR A 130 21.14 -35.01 -15.05
CA THR A 130 19.94 -34.83 -15.89
C THR A 130 18.68 -34.69 -15.04
N ALA A 131 18.52 -35.46 -13.97
CA ALA A 131 17.36 -35.32 -13.08
C ALA A 131 17.35 -33.96 -12.36
N GLU A 132 18.50 -33.48 -11.89
CA GLU A 132 18.61 -32.14 -11.29
C GLU A 132 18.33 -31.02 -12.31
N VAL A 133 18.81 -31.13 -13.55
CA VAL A 133 18.48 -30.20 -14.65
C VAL A 133 16.97 -30.19 -14.91
N VAL A 134 16.32 -31.36 -14.93
CA VAL A 134 14.87 -31.45 -15.13
C VAL A 134 14.11 -30.73 -14.03
N LEU A 135 14.49 -30.89 -12.77
CA LEU A 135 13.86 -30.18 -11.65
C LEU A 135 14.16 -28.67 -11.68
N ALA A 136 15.35 -28.28 -12.10
CA ALA A 136 15.72 -26.88 -12.24
C ALA A 136 14.90 -26.18 -13.33
N LEU A 137 14.74 -26.82 -14.50
CA LEU A 137 13.91 -26.30 -15.58
C LEU A 137 12.43 -26.30 -15.23
N ASP A 138 11.93 -27.32 -14.53
CA ASP A 138 10.55 -27.34 -14.04
C ASP A 138 10.26 -26.16 -13.10
N ALA A 139 11.24 -25.78 -12.25
CA ALA A 139 11.14 -24.59 -11.41
C ALA A 139 11.06 -23.30 -12.24
N ILE A 140 11.87 -23.16 -13.30
CA ILE A 140 11.83 -22.02 -14.23
C ILE A 140 10.50 -21.98 -15.00
N HIS A 141 10.05 -23.11 -15.53
CA HIS A 141 8.78 -23.23 -16.26
C HIS A 141 7.58 -22.94 -15.36
N SER A 142 7.63 -23.34 -14.09
CA SER A 142 6.60 -23.04 -13.08
C SER A 142 6.52 -21.55 -12.74
N MET A 143 7.61 -20.80 -12.91
CA MET A 143 7.62 -19.33 -12.82
C MET A 143 7.08 -18.65 -14.09
N GLY A 144 6.67 -19.41 -15.10
CA GLY A 144 6.14 -18.86 -16.35
C GLY A 144 7.23 -18.45 -17.34
N LEU A 145 8.44 -19.01 -17.23
CA LEU A 145 9.60 -18.64 -18.04
C LEU A 145 10.13 -19.82 -18.86
N ILE A 146 10.76 -19.55 -20.00
CA ILE A 146 11.51 -20.52 -20.81
C ILE A 146 12.97 -20.08 -20.82
N HIS A 147 13.91 -21.01 -20.66
CA HIS A 147 15.34 -20.69 -20.54
C HIS A 147 15.99 -20.35 -21.88
N ARG A 148 15.79 -21.18 -22.92
CA ARG A 148 16.26 -21.04 -24.31
C ARG A 148 17.77 -21.16 -24.55
N ASP A 149 18.62 -21.09 -23.52
CA ASP A 149 20.06 -21.37 -23.62
C ASP A 149 20.54 -22.37 -22.56
N VAL A 150 19.88 -23.52 -22.46
CA VAL A 150 20.26 -24.58 -21.52
C VAL A 150 21.49 -25.30 -22.05
N LYS A 151 22.59 -25.28 -21.29
CA LYS A 151 23.87 -25.88 -21.66
C LYS A 151 24.75 -26.09 -20.42
N PRO A 152 25.79 -26.95 -20.50
CA PRO A 152 26.68 -27.23 -19.38
C PRO A 152 27.34 -25.99 -18.75
N ASP A 153 27.67 -24.95 -19.53
CA ASP A 153 28.27 -23.70 -19.02
C ASP A 153 27.35 -22.96 -18.02
N ASN A 154 26.04 -23.16 -18.17
CA ASN A 154 25.01 -22.52 -17.36
C ASN A 154 24.56 -23.41 -16.18
N MET A 155 25.16 -24.60 -16.03
CA MET A 155 24.88 -25.57 -14.97
C MET A 155 26.01 -25.57 -13.96
N LEU A 156 25.86 -24.76 -12.90
CA LEU A 156 26.90 -24.58 -11.88
C LEU A 156 26.72 -25.53 -10.69
N LEU A 157 27.81 -25.96 -10.09
CA LEU A 157 27.81 -26.86 -8.93
C LEU A 157 28.11 -26.12 -7.63
N ASP A 158 27.25 -26.33 -6.63
CA ASP A 158 27.46 -25.75 -5.29
C ASP A 158 28.57 -26.49 -4.52
N LYS A 159 28.87 -26.02 -3.31
CA LYS A 159 29.89 -26.63 -2.43
C LYS A 159 29.65 -28.11 -2.08
N TYR A 160 28.46 -28.63 -2.35
CA TYR A 160 28.10 -30.02 -2.10
C TYR A 160 27.98 -30.83 -3.40
N GLY A 161 28.25 -30.21 -4.56
CA GLY A 161 28.19 -30.87 -5.86
C GLY A 161 26.79 -30.89 -6.50
N HIS A 162 25.83 -30.13 -5.96
CA HIS A 162 24.47 -30.06 -6.51
C HIS A 162 24.31 -28.89 -7.49
N LEU A 163 23.48 -29.11 -8.51
CA LEU A 163 23.29 -28.20 -9.63
C LEU A 163 22.47 -26.97 -9.25
N LYS A 164 22.86 -25.81 -9.80
CA LYS A 164 22.02 -24.62 -9.94
C LYS A 164 22.19 -24.04 -11.34
N LEU A 165 21.09 -23.58 -11.92
CA LEU A 165 21.12 -22.83 -13.17
C LEU A 165 21.60 -21.40 -12.93
N ALA A 166 22.43 -20.92 -13.85
CA ALA A 166 22.91 -19.56 -13.95
C ALA A 166 22.72 -19.04 -15.39
N ASP A 167 22.90 -17.73 -15.56
CA ASP A 167 22.76 -17.02 -16.86
C ASP A 167 21.37 -17.10 -17.50
N PHE A 168 20.45 -16.30 -16.96
CA PHE A 168 19.07 -16.21 -17.43
C PHE A 168 18.87 -15.10 -18.47
N GLY A 169 19.94 -14.62 -19.11
CA GLY A 169 19.86 -13.52 -20.08
C GLY A 169 19.02 -13.87 -21.31
N THR A 170 18.91 -15.15 -21.67
CA THR A 170 18.04 -15.58 -22.77
C THR A 170 16.64 -15.96 -22.30
N CYS A 171 16.29 -15.84 -21.02
CA CYS A 171 14.96 -16.20 -20.57
C CYS A 171 13.87 -15.33 -21.21
N MET A 172 12.69 -15.92 -21.45
CA MET A 172 11.50 -15.19 -21.85
C MET A 172 10.27 -15.68 -21.10
N LYS A 173 9.41 -14.72 -20.75
CA LYS A 173 8.13 -14.99 -20.11
C LYS A 173 7.12 -15.54 -21.11
N MET A 174 6.52 -16.67 -20.76
CA MET A 174 5.43 -17.30 -21.51
C MET A 174 4.16 -16.45 -21.44
N ASP A 175 3.40 -16.48 -22.53
CA ASP A 175 2.03 -15.98 -22.55
C ASP A 175 1.06 -16.95 -21.85
N GLU A 176 -0.23 -16.60 -21.81
CA GLU A 176 -1.29 -17.40 -21.19
C GLU A 176 -1.42 -18.81 -21.81
N THR A 177 -0.93 -18.99 -23.04
CA THR A 177 -0.94 -20.28 -23.74
C THR A 177 0.30 -21.14 -23.44
N GLY A 178 1.25 -20.62 -22.66
CA GLY A 178 2.51 -21.29 -22.36
C GLY A 178 3.54 -21.20 -23.50
N MET A 179 3.37 -20.25 -24.42
CA MET A 179 4.23 -20.05 -25.59
C MET A 179 4.98 -18.72 -25.49
N VAL A 180 6.06 -18.57 -26.26
CA VAL A 180 6.76 -17.31 -26.48
C VAL A 180 6.87 -17.02 -27.96
N ARG A 181 6.78 -15.74 -28.32
CA ARG A 181 7.06 -15.27 -29.67
C ARG A 181 8.39 -14.55 -29.71
N CYS A 182 9.34 -15.05 -30.49
CA CYS A 182 10.64 -14.40 -30.66
C CYS A 182 11.18 -14.57 -32.08
N ASP A 183 11.46 -13.44 -32.72
CA ASP A 183 11.97 -13.37 -34.10
C ASP A 183 13.51 -13.50 -34.17
N THR A 184 14.18 -13.54 -33.00
CA THR A 184 15.64 -13.67 -32.88
C THR A 184 15.99 -15.07 -32.36
N ALA A 185 16.73 -15.86 -33.14
CA ALA A 185 17.33 -17.07 -32.61
C ALA A 185 18.42 -16.67 -31.60
N VAL A 186 18.22 -17.11 -30.36
CA VAL A 186 19.15 -16.93 -29.25
C VAL A 186 19.49 -18.31 -28.71
N GLY A 187 20.69 -18.44 -28.17
CA GLY A 187 21.20 -19.71 -27.63
C GLY A 187 22.49 -20.14 -28.31
N THR A 188 23.18 -21.06 -27.64
CA THR A 188 24.43 -21.63 -28.12
C THR A 188 24.14 -22.62 -29.25
N PRO A 189 24.86 -22.52 -30.39
CA PRO A 189 24.52 -23.26 -31.61
C PRO A 189 24.36 -24.78 -31.45
N ASP A 190 25.12 -25.41 -30.56
CA ASP A 190 25.10 -26.86 -30.38
C ASP A 190 23.89 -27.37 -29.59
N TYR A 191 23.26 -26.53 -28.76
CA TYR A 191 22.15 -26.90 -27.87
C TYR A 191 20.80 -26.31 -28.29
N ILE A 192 20.80 -25.42 -29.28
CA ILE A 192 19.59 -24.75 -29.76
C ILE A 192 18.64 -25.75 -30.45
N SER A 193 17.34 -25.61 -30.18
CA SER A 193 16.32 -26.49 -30.77
C SER A 193 15.95 -26.10 -32.22
N PRO A 194 15.48 -27.06 -33.04
CA PRO A 194 15.11 -26.79 -34.43
C PRO A 194 14.03 -25.71 -34.59
N GLU A 195 13.07 -25.64 -33.67
CA GLU A 195 12.00 -24.63 -33.71
C GLU A 195 12.46 -23.21 -33.37
N VAL A 196 13.46 -23.06 -32.50
CA VAL A 196 14.08 -21.75 -32.21
C VAL A 196 14.92 -21.29 -33.39
N LEU A 197 15.61 -22.20 -34.11
CA LEU A 197 16.28 -21.86 -35.37
C LEU A 197 15.29 -21.46 -36.47
N LYS A 198 14.18 -22.19 -36.60
CA LYS A 198 13.13 -21.88 -37.59
C LYS A 198 12.42 -20.55 -37.34
N SER A 199 12.45 -20.03 -36.12
CA SER A 199 11.77 -18.77 -35.78
C SER A 199 12.39 -17.54 -36.45
N GLN A 200 13.65 -17.62 -36.92
CA GLN A 200 14.29 -16.55 -37.69
C GLN A 200 13.69 -16.30 -39.09
N GLY A 201 12.76 -17.14 -39.57
CA GLY A 201 12.16 -17.01 -40.90
C GLY A 201 10.69 -17.46 -41.04
N GLY A 202 9.98 -17.71 -39.92
CA GLY A 202 8.61 -18.23 -39.92
C GLY A 202 7.74 -17.71 -38.76
N ASP A 203 6.66 -18.42 -38.44
CA ASP A 203 5.78 -18.12 -37.30
C ASP A 203 6.53 -18.41 -35.99
N GLY A 204 7.23 -17.40 -35.45
CA GLY A 204 8.21 -17.53 -34.37
C GLY A 204 7.67 -17.88 -32.98
N TYR A 205 6.74 -18.83 -32.88
CA TYR A 205 6.13 -19.31 -31.64
C TYR A 205 6.67 -20.68 -31.22
N TYR A 206 7.19 -20.77 -30.00
CA TYR A 206 7.62 -22.02 -29.39
C TYR A 206 7.35 -22.01 -27.88
N GLY A 207 7.23 -23.19 -27.27
CA GLY A 207 6.94 -23.34 -25.84
C GLY A 207 8.12 -23.92 -25.06
N ARG A 208 7.85 -24.31 -23.81
CA ARG A 208 8.84 -24.87 -22.87
C ARG A 208 9.55 -26.13 -23.39
N GLU A 209 8.96 -26.80 -24.38
CA GLU A 209 9.52 -28.00 -25.00
C GLU A 209 10.87 -27.77 -25.70
N CYS A 210 11.23 -26.52 -26.02
CA CYS A 210 12.54 -26.21 -26.58
C CYS A 210 13.68 -26.43 -25.57
N ASP A 211 13.45 -26.24 -24.26
CA ASP A 211 14.46 -26.49 -23.23
C ASP A 211 14.73 -28.00 -23.08
N TRP A 212 13.69 -28.84 -23.27
CA TRP A 212 13.82 -30.30 -23.22
C TRP A 212 14.67 -30.87 -24.35
N TRP A 213 14.72 -30.21 -25.51
CA TRP A 213 15.69 -30.56 -26.56
C TRP A 213 17.12 -30.43 -26.04
N SER A 214 17.44 -29.30 -25.43
CA SER A 214 18.77 -29.02 -24.90
C SER A 214 19.16 -29.99 -23.78
N VAL A 215 18.20 -30.48 -22.98
CA VAL A 215 18.43 -31.59 -22.03
C VAL A 215 18.81 -32.89 -22.75
N GLY A 216 18.20 -33.18 -23.91
CA GLY A 216 18.57 -34.31 -24.75
C GLY A 216 19.99 -34.21 -25.32
N VAL A 217 20.37 -33.01 -25.78
CA VAL A 217 21.73 -32.70 -26.27
C VAL A 217 22.75 -32.89 -25.12
N PHE A 218 22.46 -32.31 -23.96
CA PHE A 218 23.27 -32.43 -22.75
C PHE A 218 23.47 -33.88 -22.32
N LEU A 219 22.40 -34.68 -22.26
CA LEU A 219 22.51 -36.10 -21.89
C LEU A 219 23.32 -36.90 -22.92
N PHE A 220 23.20 -36.58 -24.21
CA PHE A 220 24.03 -37.21 -25.24
C PHE A 220 25.51 -36.88 -25.02
N GLU A 221 25.84 -35.60 -24.87
CA GLU A 221 27.21 -35.13 -24.67
C GLU A 221 27.85 -35.74 -23.41
N MET A 222 27.12 -35.81 -22.30
CA MET A 222 27.62 -36.46 -21.08
C MET A 222 28.01 -37.94 -21.28
N LEU A 223 27.29 -38.66 -22.15
CA LEU A 223 27.49 -40.09 -22.35
C LEU A 223 28.42 -40.43 -23.51
N VAL A 224 28.53 -39.53 -24.50
CA VAL A 224 29.29 -39.74 -25.74
C VAL A 224 30.60 -38.95 -25.76
N GLY A 225 30.66 -37.81 -25.07
CA GLY A 225 31.81 -36.89 -25.02
C GLY A 225 31.71 -35.72 -26.00
N ASP A 226 30.92 -35.84 -27.06
CA ASP A 226 30.71 -34.80 -28.08
C ASP A 226 29.23 -34.45 -28.23
N THR A 227 28.93 -33.25 -28.75
CA THR A 227 27.54 -32.86 -29.04
C THR A 227 26.99 -33.64 -30.25
N PRO A 228 25.70 -34.06 -30.24
CA PRO A 228 25.12 -34.94 -31.27
C PRO A 228 25.10 -34.33 -32.68
N PHE A 229 25.17 -33.01 -32.78
CA PHE A 229 25.09 -32.27 -34.05
C PHE A 229 26.34 -31.46 -34.36
N TYR A 230 27.46 -31.75 -33.69
CA TYR A 230 28.74 -31.07 -33.89
C TYR A 230 29.15 -30.99 -35.37
N ALA A 231 29.67 -29.84 -35.81
CA ALA A 231 30.33 -29.67 -37.09
C ALA A 231 31.39 -28.56 -37.01
N ASP A 232 32.37 -28.58 -37.91
CA ASP A 232 33.46 -27.59 -37.95
C ASP A 232 33.00 -26.14 -38.22
N SER A 233 31.75 -25.97 -38.68
CA SER A 233 31.19 -24.65 -38.98
C SER A 233 29.79 -24.50 -38.39
N LEU A 234 29.48 -23.28 -37.98
CA LEU A 234 28.17 -22.89 -37.43
C LEU A 234 27.00 -23.32 -38.33
N VAL A 235 27.13 -23.09 -39.63
CA VAL A 235 26.11 -23.46 -40.64
C VAL A 235 25.99 -24.98 -40.75
N GLY A 236 27.09 -25.71 -40.61
CA GLY A 236 27.09 -27.17 -40.56
C GLY A 236 26.31 -27.71 -39.37
N THR A 237 26.52 -27.14 -38.18
CA THR A 237 25.79 -27.51 -36.95
C THR A 237 24.30 -27.24 -37.14
N TYR A 238 23.91 -26.06 -37.64
CA TYR A 238 22.52 -25.75 -37.93
C TYR A 238 21.90 -26.70 -38.97
N SER A 239 22.65 -27.07 -40.02
CA SER A 239 22.18 -28.03 -41.01
C SER A 239 21.92 -29.41 -40.39
N LYS A 240 22.80 -29.88 -39.50
CA LYS A 240 22.63 -31.16 -38.79
C LYS A 240 21.43 -31.12 -37.84
N ILE A 241 21.24 -30.04 -37.08
CA ILE A 241 20.07 -29.85 -36.19
C ILE A 241 18.76 -29.85 -36.99
N MET A 242 18.72 -29.16 -38.12
CA MET A 242 17.53 -29.10 -38.97
C MET A 242 17.19 -30.46 -39.61
N ASP A 243 18.20 -31.31 -39.83
CA ASP A 243 18.07 -32.68 -40.34
C ASP A 243 18.23 -33.75 -39.24
N HIS A 244 17.86 -33.42 -38.00
CA HIS A 244 18.06 -34.28 -36.81
C HIS A 244 17.59 -35.73 -36.96
N LYS A 245 16.55 -35.97 -37.78
CA LYS A 245 16.00 -37.30 -38.05
C LYS A 245 16.99 -38.23 -38.75
N ASN A 246 17.90 -37.67 -39.54
CA ASN A 246 18.91 -38.43 -40.29
C ASN A 246 20.32 -38.22 -39.74
N SER A 247 20.59 -37.08 -39.09
CA SER A 247 21.93 -36.73 -38.60
C SER A 247 22.25 -37.28 -37.22
N LEU A 248 21.25 -37.60 -36.39
CA LEU A 248 21.46 -38.16 -35.05
C LEU A 248 21.97 -39.61 -35.15
N HIS A 249 23.23 -39.83 -34.75
CA HIS A 249 23.88 -41.13 -34.74
C HIS A 249 24.57 -41.37 -33.39
N PHE A 250 24.47 -42.59 -32.86
CA PHE A 250 25.20 -43.02 -31.66
C PHE A 250 26.43 -43.83 -32.06
N PRO A 251 27.65 -43.43 -31.68
CA PRO A 251 28.84 -44.21 -31.99
C PRO A 251 28.76 -45.66 -31.47
N ASP A 252 29.24 -46.62 -32.25
CA ASP A 252 29.17 -48.06 -31.91
C ASP A 252 30.15 -48.46 -30.80
N ASP A 253 31.16 -47.63 -30.56
CA ASP A 253 32.22 -47.78 -29.57
C ASP A 253 31.84 -47.27 -28.17
N VAL A 254 30.70 -46.58 -28.03
CA VAL A 254 30.22 -46.06 -26.75
C VAL A 254 29.09 -46.93 -26.19
N GLU A 255 29.32 -47.53 -25.01
CA GLU A 255 28.30 -48.33 -24.31
C GLU A 255 27.24 -47.44 -23.65
N ILE A 256 26.06 -47.34 -24.28
CA ILE A 256 24.91 -46.57 -23.78
C ILE A 256 23.71 -47.50 -23.60
N SER A 257 23.05 -47.47 -22.44
CA SER A 257 21.89 -48.32 -22.19
C SER A 257 20.73 -48.03 -23.15
N LYS A 258 19.88 -49.04 -23.36
CA LYS A 258 18.66 -48.90 -24.16
C LYS A 258 17.74 -47.79 -23.63
N HIS A 259 17.70 -47.61 -22.30
CA HIS A 259 16.88 -46.57 -21.67
C HIS A 259 17.47 -45.18 -21.88
N ALA A 260 18.79 -45.02 -21.81
CA ALA A 260 19.46 -43.75 -22.13
C ALA A 260 19.27 -43.36 -23.61
N LYS A 261 19.53 -44.27 -24.56
CA LYS A 261 19.27 -44.02 -25.99
C LYS A 261 17.81 -43.64 -26.25
N ASN A 262 16.86 -44.33 -25.60
CA ASN A 262 15.44 -44.02 -25.74
C ASN A 262 15.07 -42.64 -25.20
N LEU A 263 15.62 -42.23 -24.05
CA LEU A 263 15.38 -40.89 -23.49
C LEU A 263 15.93 -39.79 -24.40
N ILE A 264 17.17 -39.96 -24.88
CA ILE A 264 17.82 -38.99 -25.80
C ILE A 264 16.97 -38.84 -27.07
N CYS A 265 16.58 -39.93 -27.73
CA CYS A 265 15.75 -39.86 -28.93
C CYS A 265 14.34 -39.29 -28.66
N ALA A 266 13.81 -39.46 -27.45
CA ALA A 266 12.51 -38.89 -27.08
C ALA A 266 12.57 -37.36 -26.88
N PHE A 267 13.73 -36.82 -26.50
CA PHE A 267 13.99 -35.37 -26.47
C PHE A 267 14.39 -34.82 -27.84
N LEU A 268 15.27 -35.52 -28.57
CA LEU A 268 15.81 -35.09 -29.87
C LEU A 268 14.88 -35.47 -31.03
N THR A 269 13.65 -34.94 -30.98
CA THR A 269 12.61 -35.09 -32.00
C THR A 269 11.88 -33.77 -32.26
N ASP A 270 10.96 -33.75 -33.22
CA ASP A 270 10.14 -32.57 -33.50
C ASP A 270 9.26 -32.21 -32.29
N ARG A 271 9.07 -30.90 -32.06
CA ARG A 271 8.36 -30.34 -30.89
C ARG A 271 6.99 -30.97 -30.62
N ASP A 272 6.26 -31.39 -31.65
CA ASP A 272 4.89 -31.90 -31.53
C ASP A 272 4.80 -33.25 -30.82
N VAL A 273 5.87 -34.03 -30.88
CA VAL A 273 5.96 -35.39 -30.31
C VAL A 273 7.07 -35.53 -29.26
N ARG A 274 7.69 -34.40 -28.88
CA ARG A 274 8.82 -34.37 -27.94
C ARG A 274 8.36 -34.68 -26.51
N LEU A 275 9.16 -35.49 -25.81
CA LEU A 275 8.96 -35.75 -24.39
C LEU A 275 9.09 -34.45 -23.58
N GLY A 276 8.15 -34.22 -22.68
CA GLY A 276 8.02 -33.01 -21.87
C GLY A 276 6.98 -32.02 -22.39
N ARG A 277 6.43 -32.22 -23.59
CA ARG A 277 5.36 -31.38 -24.15
C ARG A 277 4.09 -31.41 -23.29
N ASN A 278 3.75 -32.57 -22.73
CA ASN A 278 2.56 -32.73 -21.90
C ASN A 278 2.82 -32.46 -20.41
N GLY A 279 3.97 -31.86 -20.08
CA GLY A 279 4.41 -31.56 -18.72
C GLY A 279 5.59 -32.43 -18.27
N VAL A 280 6.20 -32.07 -17.14
CA VAL A 280 7.41 -32.73 -16.62
C VAL A 280 7.18 -34.17 -16.17
N GLU A 281 5.94 -34.54 -15.83
CA GLU A 281 5.65 -35.85 -15.24
C GLU A 281 5.98 -37.02 -16.18
N GLU A 282 5.79 -36.89 -17.49
CA GLU A 282 6.19 -37.94 -18.44
C GLU A 282 7.71 -38.13 -18.51
N ILE A 283 8.48 -37.07 -18.27
CA ILE A 283 9.95 -37.15 -18.12
C ILE A 283 10.28 -37.89 -16.83
N LYS A 284 9.65 -37.53 -15.70
CA LYS A 284 9.94 -38.12 -14.38
C LYS A 284 9.68 -39.63 -14.32
N HIS A 285 8.66 -40.10 -15.05
CA HIS A 285 8.29 -41.52 -15.11
C HIS A 285 9.14 -42.33 -16.11
N HIS A 286 10.04 -41.69 -16.87
CA HIS A 286 10.83 -42.40 -17.85
C HIS A 286 11.76 -43.45 -17.19
N PRO A 287 11.84 -44.70 -17.70
CA PRO A 287 12.58 -45.79 -17.06
C PRO A 287 14.06 -45.53 -16.80
N PHE A 288 14.68 -44.63 -17.58
CA PHE A 288 16.06 -44.18 -17.36
C PHE A 288 16.27 -43.67 -15.93
N PHE A 289 15.34 -42.90 -15.38
CA PHE A 289 15.46 -42.28 -14.06
C PHE A 289 15.17 -43.23 -12.88
N LYS A 290 14.86 -44.50 -13.13
CA LYS A 290 14.76 -45.49 -12.04
C LYS A 290 16.11 -45.58 -11.31
N SER A 291 16.10 -45.29 -10.02
CA SER A 291 17.27 -45.20 -9.16
C SER A 291 16.92 -45.71 -7.77
N ASP A 292 17.84 -46.44 -7.14
CA ASP A 292 17.73 -46.87 -5.74
C ASP A 292 18.41 -45.88 -4.78
N GLN A 293 19.07 -44.84 -5.30
CA GLN A 293 19.85 -43.90 -4.50
C GLN A 293 19.07 -42.66 -4.08
N TRP A 294 18.12 -42.24 -4.91
CA TRP A 294 17.37 -41.01 -4.75
C TRP A 294 15.98 -41.15 -5.38
N ASN A 295 15.08 -40.27 -4.99
CA ASN A 295 13.80 -40.01 -5.65
C ASN A 295 13.72 -38.52 -6.02
N TRP A 296 12.72 -38.15 -6.81
CA TRP A 296 12.56 -36.78 -7.30
C TRP A 296 12.40 -35.73 -6.19
N ASP A 297 11.86 -36.11 -5.03
CA ASP A 297 11.61 -35.19 -3.92
C ASP A 297 12.85 -34.96 -3.05
N ASN A 298 13.78 -35.92 -3.01
CA ASN A 298 14.92 -35.89 -2.09
C ASN A 298 16.30 -35.85 -2.76
N ILE A 299 16.39 -35.88 -4.10
CA ILE A 299 17.66 -35.96 -4.83
C ILE A 299 18.69 -34.92 -4.36
N ARG A 300 18.25 -33.69 -4.05
CA ARG A 300 19.12 -32.61 -3.57
C ARG A 300 19.65 -32.79 -2.14
N GLU A 301 19.05 -33.70 -1.37
CA GLU A 301 19.49 -34.05 -0.01
C GLU A 301 20.40 -35.29 -0.02
N THR A 302 20.53 -35.98 -1.16
CA THR A 302 21.40 -37.15 -1.33
C THR A 302 22.83 -36.75 -1.68
N ALA A 303 23.79 -37.67 -1.54
CA ALA A 303 25.17 -37.38 -1.91
C ALA A 303 25.31 -37.21 -3.44
N ALA A 304 25.79 -36.04 -3.88
CA ALA A 304 26.11 -35.78 -5.27
C ALA A 304 27.25 -36.69 -5.77
N PRO A 305 27.32 -36.99 -7.08
CA PRO A 305 28.37 -37.81 -7.66
C PRO A 305 29.80 -37.29 -7.43
N VAL A 306 29.97 -35.97 -7.56
CA VAL A 306 31.25 -35.27 -7.33
C VAL A 306 31.01 -34.17 -6.31
N VAL A 307 31.58 -34.34 -5.12
CA VAL A 307 31.61 -33.29 -4.08
C VAL A 307 32.96 -32.56 -4.19
N PRO A 308 33.00 -31.24 -4.43
CA PRO A 308 34.26 -30.54 -4.65
C PRO A 308 35.10 -30.48 -3.36
N GLU A 309 36.38 -30.79 -3.46
CA GLU A 309 37.34 -30.66 -2.35
C GLU A 309 37.88 -29.23 -2.30
N LEU A 310 37.34 -28.42 -1.39
CA LEU A 310 37.65 -26.98 -1.29
C LEU A 310 38.62 -26.71 -0.13
N SER A 311 39.73 -26.03 -0.42
CA SER A 311 40.74 -25.64 0.57
C SER A 311 40.34 -24.41 1.40
N SER A 312 39.50 -23.52 0.84
CA SER A 312 39.05 -22.28 1.47
C SER A 312 37.74 -21.76 0.87
N ASP A 313 37.20 -20.66 1.40
CA ASP A 313 35.98 -20.00 0.91
C ASP A 313 36.15 -19.25 -0.42
N ILE A 314 37.40 -19.02 -0.83
CA ILE A 314 37.79 -18.37 -2.08
C ILE A 314 38.41 -19.35 -3.08
N ASP A 315 38.40 -20.64 -2.76
CA ASP A 315 38.95 -21.68 -3.63
C ASP A 315 38.23 -21.66 -4.98
N SER A 316 39.01 -21.45 -6.04
CA SER A 316 38.57 -21.35 -7.43
C SER A 316 39.35 -22.31 -8.33
N SER A 317 39.80 -23.44 -7.77
CA SER A 317 40.51 -24.52 -8.48
C SER A 317 39.66 -25.22 -9.54
N ASN A 318 38.33 -25.26 -9.37
CA ASN A 318 37.38 -25.80 -10.35
C ASN A 318 37.05 -24.79 -11.48
N PHE A 319 37.82 -23.71 -11.61
CA PHE A 319 37.69 -22.70 -12.66
C PHE A 319 39.03 -22.49 -13.35
N ASP A 320 39.03 -22.58 -14.68
CA ASP A 320 40.20 -22.33 -15.50
C ASP A 320 40.78 -20.92 -15.29
N ASP A 321 42.09 -20.80 -15.43
CA ASP A 321 42.77 -19.50 -15.38
C ASP A 321 42.47 -18.72 -16.66
N ILE A 322 41.98 -17.48 -16.50
CA ILE A 322 41.61 -16.63 -17.63
C ILE A 322 42.62 -15.52 -17.79
N GLU A 323 43.31 -15.49 -18.93
CA GLU A 323 44.33 -14.49 -19.24
C GLU A 323 43.78 -13.06 -19.16
N ASP A 324 44.55 -12.17 -18.52
CA ASP A 324 44.27 -10.74 -18.47
C ASP A 324 44.49 -10.09 -19.83
N ASP A 325 43.40 -9.98 -20.60
CA ASP A 325 43.37 -9.07 -21.74
C ASP A 325 43.51 -7.62 -21.26
N LYS A 326 44.68 -7.04 -21.51
CA LYS A 326 45.05 -5.65 -21.16
C LYS A 326 44.54 -4.63 -22.19
N GLY A 327 43.50 -4.98 -22.94
CA GLY A 327 42.87 -4.08 -23.91
C GLY A 327 42.24 -2.85 -23.26
N ASP A 328 42.28 -1.72 -23.97
CA ASP A 328 41.57 -0.51 -23.57
C ASP A 328 40.06 -0.79 -23.48
N VAL A 329 39.48 -0.61 -22.30
CA VAL A 329 38.03 -0.72 -22.11
C VAL A 329 37.35 0.38 -22.92
N GLU A 330 36.64 0.00 -24.00
CA GLU A 330 35.86 0.95 -24.80
C GLU A 330 34.79 1.65 -23.94
N THR A 331 34.80 2.98 -23.94
CA THR A 331 33.84 3.82 -23.18
C THR A 331 32.99 4.66 -24.12
N PHE A 332 31.82 5.10 -23.64
CA PHE A 332 30.97 6.01 -24.40
C PHE A 332 31.72 7.29 -24.80
N PRO A 333 31.61 7.74 -26.06
CA PRO A 333 32.18 9.02 -26.47
C PRO A 333 31.47 10.16 -25.75
N ILE A 334 32.20 11.24 -25.45
CA ILE A 334 31.63 12.45 -24.83
C ILE A 334 30.57 13.03 -25.78
N PRO A 335 29.28 13.06 -25.41
CA PRO A 335 28.23 13.39 -26.34
C PRO A 335 28.10 14.91 -26.50
N LYS A 336 27.97 15.38 -27.74
CA LYS A 336 27.78 16.81 -28.06
C LYS A 336 26.35 17.30 -27.85
N ALA A 337 25.40 16.38 -27.70
CA ALA A 337 23.98 16.59 -27.41
C ALA A 337 23.49 15.50 -26.44
N PHE A 338 22.31 15.64 -25.85
CA PHE A 338 21.79 14.62 -24.94
C PHE A 338 21.46 13.32 -25.70
N VAL A 339 22.16 12.24 -25.37
CA VAL A 339 21.99 10.89 -25.97
C VAL A 339 21.31 9.89 -25.02
N GLY A 340 21.29 10.17 -23.71
CA GLY A 340 20.55 9.35 -22.75
C GLY A 340 21.09 7.92 -22.53
N ASN A 341 22.38 7.66 -22.75
CA ASN A 341 22.96 6.31 -22.65
C ASN A 341 22.69 5.58 -21.31
N GLN A 342 22.45 6.31 -20.22
CA GLN A 342 22.20 5.73 -18.90
C GLN A 342 20.72 5.41 -18.65
N LEU A 343 19.79 5.86 -19.50
CA LEU A 343 18.35 5.72 -19.30
C LEU A 343 17.86 4.26 -19.28
N PRO A 344 18.34 3.33 -20.14
CA PRO A 344 17.88 1.94 -20.14
C PRO A 344 18.15 1.17 -18.84
N PHE A 345 19.05 1.68 -17.99
CA PHE A 345 19.52 1.02 -16.78
C PHE A 345 18.86 1.55 -15.49
N ILE A 346 17.98 2.54 -15.60
CA ILE A 346 17.29 3.12 -14.44
C ILE A 346 16.38 2.05 -13.81
N GLY A 347 16.55 1.82 -12.51
CA GLY A 347 15.78 0.82 -11.75
C GLY A 347 16.48 -0.53 -11.60
N PHE A 348 17.67 -0.72 -12.18
CA PHE A 348 18.42 -1.97 -12.05
C PHE A 348 18.83 -2.29 -10.61
N THR A 349 19.17 -1.26 -9.82
CA THR A 349 19.68 -1.40 -8.45
C THR A 349 18.70 -2.12 -7.52
N TYR A 350 19.17 -3.18 -6.85
CA TYR A 350 18.41 -4.07 -5.97
C TYR A 350 19.23 -4.45 -4.72
N TYR A 351 18.59 -4.47 -3.55
CA TYR A 351 19.20 -4.89 -2.29
C TYR A 351 18.27 -5.89 -1.57
N ARG A 352 18.70 -7.14 -1.38
CA ARG A 352 17.88 -8.22 -0.79
C ARG A 352 17.45 -7.98 0.66
N ASP A 353 18.23 -7.23 1.45
CA ASP A 353 18.01 -7.05 2.90
C ASP A 353 16.74 -6.28 3.29
N ASN A 354 16.02 -5.67 2.34
CA ASN A 354 14.71 -5.06 2.62
C ASN A 354 13.67 -6.07 3.17
N LEU A 355 13.80 -7.36 2.90
CA LEU A 355 12.94 -8.43 3.44
C LEU A 355 13.29 -8.82 4.89
N TYR A 356 14.57 -8.73 5.28
CA TYR A 356 15.01 -9.05 6.65
C TYR A 356 14.60 -7.96 7.64
N PHE A 357 14.61 -6.69 7.20
CA PHE A 357 14.07 -5.57 7.97
C PHE A 357 12.56 -5.75 8.25
N GLN A 358 11.77 -6.22 7.29
CA GLN A 358 10.33 -6.50 7.49
C GLN A 358 10.08 -7.59 8.55
N LYS A 359 10.83 -8.70 8.52
CA LYS A 359 10.72 -9.77 9.53
C LYS A 359 11.22 -9.32 10.91
N LYS A 360 12.26 -8.48 10.97
CA LYS A 360 12.77 -7.92 12.22
C LYS A 360 11.81 -6.90 12.82
N ILE A 361 11.13 -6.10 11.99
CA ILE A 361 10.06 -5.20 12.43
C ILE A 361 8.91 -6.01 13.04
N SER A 362 8.45 -7.08 12.37
CA SER A 362 7.37 -7.92 12.91
C SER A 362 7.74 -8.60 14.24
N LYS A 363 8.99 -9.07 14.40
CA LYS A 363 9.48 -9.58 15.69
C LYS A 363 9.59 -8.51 16.78
N LEU A 364 10.00 -7.30 16.41
CA LEU A 364 10.10 -6.17 17.34
C LEU A 364 8.70 -5.65 17.73
N GLU A 365 7.71 -5.71 16.84
CA GLU A 365 6.31 -5.41 17.12
C GLU A 365 5.71 -6.41 18.11
N GLU A 366 6.00 -7.71 17.95
CA GLU A 366 5.57 -8.76 18.87
C GLU A 366 6.25 -8.62 20.26
N GLN A 367 7.55 -8.30 20.28
CA GLN A 367 8.28 -8.00 21.51
C GLN A 367 7.75 -6.76 22.23
N LEU A 368 7.46 -5.69 21.49
CA LEU A 368 6.90 -4.45 22.03
C LEU A 368 5.49 -4.68 22.59
N SER A 369 4.67 -5.51 21.93
CA SER A 369 3.33 -5.87 22.42
C SER A 369 3.39 -6.65 23.74
N ASN A 370 4.34 -7.58 23.87
CA ASN A 370 4.56 -8.32 25.11
C ASN A 370 5.11 -7.43 26.24
N GLU A 371 6.01 -6.49 25.92
CA GLU A 371 6.52 -5.51 26.90
C GLU A 371 5.45 -4.52 27.37
N LEU A 372 4.54 -4.10 26.49
CA LEU A 372 3.37 -3.29 26.84
C LEU A 372 2.45 -4.00 27.83
N GLN A 373 2.19 -5.29 27.60
CA GLN A 373 1.35 -6.11 28.48
C GLN A 373 1.99 -6.31 29.86
N ALA A 374 3.30 -6.57 29.90
CA ALA A 374 4.06 -6.67 31.16
C ALA A 374 4.13 -5.33 31.92
N LYS A 375 4.17 -4.20 31.20
CA LYS A 375 4.14 -2.85 31.78
C LYS A 375 2.81 -2.56 32.45
N ASP A 376 1.68 -2.91 31.81
CA ASP A 376 0.33 -2.71 32.38
C ASP A 376 0.13 -3.52 33.67
N GLU A 377 0.63 -4.76 33.72
CA GLU A 377 0.59 -5.58 34.93
C GLU A 377 1.44 -4.99 36.07
N LEU A 378 2.63 -4.46 35.74
CA LEU A 378 3.50 -3.79 36.71
C LEU A 378 2.84 -2.52 37.24
N GLU A 379 2.22 -1.72 36.38
CA GLU A 379 1.57 -0.47 36.72
C GLU A 379 0.35 -0.69 37.64
N GLN A 380 -0.45 -1.73 37.37
CA GLN A 380 -1.54 -2.14 38.28
C GLN A 380 -1.02 -2.56 39.66
N LYS A 381 0.13 -3.24 39.71
CA LYS A 381 0.75 -3.67 40.98
C LYS A 381 1.26 -2.48 41.79
N TYR A 382 1.92 -1.51 41.14
CA TYR A 382 2.37 -0.28 41.80
C TYR A 382 1.20 0.58 42.28
N ARG A 383 0.12 0.71 41.49
CA ARG A 383 -1.08 1.45 41.89
C ARG A 383 -1.72 0.86 43.15
N LYS A 384 -1.89 -0.47 43.21
CA LYS A 384 -2.42 -1.15 44.41
C LYS A 384 -1.55 -0.92 45.66
N ASN A 385 -0.22 -0.93 45.50
CA ASN A 385 0.69 -0.70 46.62
C ASN A 385 0.59 0.74 47.15
N VAL A 386 0.52 1.73 46.26
CA VAL A 386 0.36 3.14 46.62
C VAL A 386 -0.99 3.39 47.31
N GLU A 387 -2.10 2.85 46.77
CA GLU A 387 -3.42 2.94 47.40
C GLU A 387 -3.44 2.33 48.82
N SER A 388 -2.74 1.21 49.02
CA SER A 388 -2.63 0.59 50.35
C SER A 388 -1.87 1.46 51.35
N ALA A 389 -0.78 2.09 50.92
CA ALA A 389 0.06 2.95 51.74
C ALA A 389 -0.68 4.24 52.13
N VAL A 390 -1.40 4.85 51.19
CA VAL A 390 -2.24 6.04 51.45
C VAL A 390 -3.32 5.71 52.49
N ARG A 391 -4.02 4.58 52.34
CA ARG A 391 -5.03 4.12 53.33
C ARG A 391 -4.45 3.84 54.72
N GLN A 392 -3.16 3.51 54.82
CA GLN A 392 -2.50 3.30 56.11
C GLN A 392 -2.17 4.64 56.77
N LEU A 393 -1.63 5.60 56.01
CA LEU A 393 -1.34 6.94 56.48
C LEU A 393 -2.60 7.71 56.91
N GLU A 394 -3.71 7.53 56.20
CA GLU A 394 -5.01 8.10 56.59
C GLU A 394 -5.52 7.55 57.93
N ARG A 395 -5.32 6.26 58.19
CA ARG A 395 -5.66 5.62 59.47
C ARG A 395 -4.80 6.13 60.62
N GLU A 396 -3.49 6.27 60.41
CA GLU A 396 -2.58 6.83 61.42
C GLU A 396 -2.91 8.29 61.74
N LYS A 397 -3.24 9.09 60.73
CA LYS A 397 -3.70 10.47 60.91
C LYS A 397 -4.96 10.54 61.79
N ALA A 398 -5.96 9.70 61.52
CA ALA A 398 -7.20 9.69 62.29
C ALA A 398 -6.96 9.31 63.77
N LEU A 399 -6.08 8.34 64.03
CA LEU A 399 -5.68 7.94 65.38
C LEU A 399 -4.98 9.07 66.14
N LEU A 400 -4.06 9.79 65.48
CA LEU A 400 -3.36 10.94 66.08
C LEU A 400 -4.31 12.11 66.34
N GLN A 401 -5.25 12.39 65.44
CA GLN A 401 -6.28 13.42 65.65
C GLN A 401 -7.15 13.10 66.87
N HIS A 402 -7.61 11.85 67.02
CA HIS A 402 -8.38 11.44 68.19
C HIS A 402 -7.59 11.63 69.50
N LYS A 403 -6.33 11.18 69.54
CA LYS A 403 -5.45 11.38 70.70
C LYS A 403 -5.24 12.85 71.03
N ASN A 404 -5.04 13.71 70.03
CA ASN A 404 -4.88 15.15 70.25
C ASN A 404 -6.14 15.79 70.87
N THR A 405 -7.31 15.38 70.38
CA THR A 405 -8.61 15.83 70.93
C THR A 405 -8.78 15.38 72.39
N GLU A 406 -8.30 14.18 72.74
CA GLU A 406 -8.35 13.65 74.10
C GLU A 406 -7.38 14.40 75.04
N TYR A 407 -6.16 14.70 74.58
CA TYR A 407 -5.21 15.54 75.33
C TYR A 407 -5.74 16.96 75.55
N GLN A 408 -6.43 17.52 74.55
CA GLN A 408 -7.07 18.83 74.68
C GLN A 408 -8.12 18.85 75.80
N ARG A 409 -9.05 17.89 75.81
CA ARG A 409 -10.06 17.78 76.88
C ARG A 409 -9.43 17.61 78.27
N LYS A 410 -8.37 16.80 78.37
CA LYS A 410 -7.63 16.60 79.63
C LYS A 410 -6.92 17.88 80.09
N ALA A 411 -6.32 18.63 79.16
CA ALA A 411 -5.66 19.91 79.47
C ALA A 411 -6.67 20.99 79.90
N GLU A 412 -7.87 21.01 79.32
CA GLU A 412 -8.97 21.92 79.72
C GLU A 412 -9.49 21.57 81.12
N HIS A 413 -9.72 20.29 81.41
CA HIS A 413 -10.16 19.83 82.72
C HIS A 413 -9.17 20.16 83.84
N GLU A 414 -7.86 19.99 83.59
CA GLU A 414 -6.83 20.36 84.57
C GLU A 414 -6.64 21.88 84.69
N ALA A 415 -6.89 22.65 83.62
CA ALA A 415 -6.90 24.11 83.72
C ALA A 415 -8.04 24.62 84.61
N ASP A 416 -9.22 24.00 84.53
CA ASP A 416 -10.37 24.34 85.38
C ASP A 416 -10.12 23.97 86.86
N LYS A 417 -9.55 22.78 87.13
CA LYS A 417 -9.14 22.38 88.49
C LYS A 417 -8.10 23.33 89.07
N LYS A 418 -7.10 23.71 88.28
CA LYS A 418 -6.10 24.72 88.66
C LYS A 418 -6.78 26.04 89.05
N ARG A 419 -7.72 26.54 88.25
CA ARG A 419 -8.45 27.78 88.55
C ARG A 419 -9.25 27.68 89.85
N ASN A 420 -9.86 26.52 90.11
CA ASN A 420 -10.60 26.29 91.36
C ASN A 420 -9.67 26.29 92.58
N LEU A 421 -8.51 25.63 92.50
CA LEU A 421 -7.49 25.64 93.54
C LEU A 421 -6.87 27.03 93.74
N GLU A 422 -6.67 27.81 92.69
CA GLU A 422 -6.22 29.22 92.79
C GLU A 422 -7.23 30.07 93.56
N ASN A 423 -8.53 29.90 93.28
CA ASN A 423 -9.60 30.60 94.00
C ASN A 423 -9.67 30.17 95.48
N GLU A 424 -9.49 28.88 95.76
CA GLU A 424 -9.46 28.34 97.12
C GLU A 424 -8.25 28.86 97.92
N VAL A 425 -7.06 28.85 97.32
CA VAL A 425 -5.84 29.42 97.89
C VAL A 425 -6.02 30.91 98.20
N ASN A 426 -6.64 31.68 97.30
CA ASN A 426 -6.91 33.11 97.53
C ASN A 426 -7.92 33.30 98.68
N SER A 427 -8.99 32.51 98.72
CA SER A 427 -9.97 32.58 99.83
C SER A 427 -9.36 32.22 101.18
N LEU A 428 -8.53 31.17 101.25
CA LEU A 428 -7.82 30.77 102.47
C LEU A 428 -6.81 31.83 102.92
N LYS A 429 -6.13 32.51 101.98
CA LYS A 429 -5.26 33.65 102.28
C LYS A 429 -6.06 34.80 102.90
N ASP A 430 -7.18 35.18 102.29
CA ASP A 430 -8.03 36.28 102.77
C ASP A 430 -8.60 35.96 104.17
N GLN A 431 -9.07 34.74 104.40
CA GLN A 431 -9.56 34.29 105.72
C GLN A 431 -8.45 34.30 106.78
N LEU A 432 -7.24 33.88 106.42
CA LEU A 432 -6.07 33.91 107.31
C LEU A 432 -5.65 35.34 107.65
N GLU A 433 -5.67 36.26 106.67
CA GLU A 433 -5.37 37.68 106.82
C GLU A 433 -6.40 38.37 107.75
N ASP A 434 -7.68 38.11 107.54
CA ASP A 434 -8.78 38.64 108.35
C ASP A 434 -8.73 38.14 109.80
N LEU A 435 -8.44 36.86 110.01
CA LEU A 435 -8.25 36.28 111.35
C LEU A 435 -7.01 36.84 112.07
N LYS A 436 -5.91 37.06 111.34
CA LYS A 436 -4.71 37.74 111.88
C LYS A 436 -4.99 39.20 112.28
N LYS A 437 -5.90 39.89 111.59
CA LYS A 437 -6.30 41.28 111.91
C LYS A 437 -7.26 41.40 113.09
N ARG A 438 -8.16 40.42 113.29
CA ARG A 438 -9.26 40.52 114.28
C ARG A 438 -8.90 40.15 115.72
N ASN A 439 -7.78 39.49 116.02
CA ASN A 439 -7.53 39.03 117.41
C ASN A 439 -6.06 38.75 117.76
N GLN A 440 -5.49 39.47 118.75
CA GLN A 440 -4.12 39.26 119.26
C GLN A 440 -4.03 38.58 120.65
N ASN A 441 -5.15 38.27 121.33
CA ASN A 441 -5.13 37.91 122.76
C ASN A 441 -5.82 36.58 123.15
N SER A 442 -5.86 35.54 122.31
CA SER A 442 -6.46 34.23 122.68
C SER A 442 -5.71 33.01 122.11
N GLN A 443 -5.38 32.02 122.96
CA GLN A 443 -4.72 30.74 122.58
C GLN A 443 -5.51 29.95 121.52
N ILE A 444 -6.85 30.00 121.57
CA ILE A 444 -7.74 29.31 120.62
C ILE A 444 -7.63 29.92 119.20
N SER A 445 -7.33 31.22 119.11
CA SER A 445 -7.13 31.91 117.83
C SER A 445 -5.83 31.49 117.14
N ASN A 446 -4.77 31.25 117.92
CA ASN A 446 -3.47 30.82 117.39
C ASN A 446 -3.51 29.38 116.85
N GLU A 447 -4.25 28.46 117.47
CA GLU A 447 -4.46 27.11 116.92
C GLU A 447 -5.23 27.16 115.59
N LYS A 448 -6.25 28.01 115.48
CA LYS A 448 -7.03 28.17 114.25
C LYS A 448 -6.23 28.83 113.12
N ILE A 449 -5.34 29.77 113.45
CA ILE A 449 -4.37 30.36 112.50
C ILE A 449 -3.39 29.29 112.01
N ASN A 450 -2.85 28.45 112.90
CA ASN A 450 -1.95 27.35 112.52
C ASN A 450 -2.66 26.30 111.66
N GLN A 451 -3.93 26.01 111.93
CA GLN A 451 -4.74 25.10 111.12
C GLN A 451 -4.98 25.65 109.71
N LEU A 452 -5.37 26.92 109.59
CA LEU A 452 -5.55 27.58 108.28
C LEU A 452 -4.24 27.70 107.51
N GLN A 453 -3.11 27.94 108.19
CA GLN A 453 -1.79 27.98 107.55
C GLN A 453 -1.42 26.61 106.95
N ARG A 454 -1.67 25.51 107.68
CA ARG A 454 -1.45 24.15 107.14
C ARG A 454 -2.35 23.85 105.94
N GLN A 455 -3.63 24.19 106.02
CA GLN A 455 -4.57 24.02 104.90
C GLN A 455 -4.15 24.84 103.67
N LEU A 456 -3.65 26.07 103.88
CA LEU A 456 -3.13 26.90 102.82
C LEU A 456 -1.84 26.33 102.19
N ASP A 457 -0.94 25.78 103.00
CA ASP A 457 0.30 25.16 102.51
C ASP A 457 0.02 23.87 101.72
N GLU A 458 -0.94 23.06 102.18
CA GLU A 458 -1.45 21.88 101.46
C GLU A 458 -2.10 22.26 100.12
N ALA A 459 -3.00 23.24 100.11
CA ALA A 459 -3.63 23.74 98.88
C ALA A 459 -2.61 24.33 97.89
N ASN A 460 -1.60 25.06 98.37
CA ASN A 460 -0.51 25.57 97.54
C ASN A 460 0.38 24.45 96.97
N SER A 461 0.61 23.37 97.73
CA SER A 461 1.36 22.20 97.25
C SER A 461 0.60 21.48 96.13
N LEU A 462 -0.70 21.27 96.31
CA LEU A 462 -1.58 20.69 95.30
C LEU A 462 -1.64 21.55 94.02
N LEU A 463 -1.80 22.87 94.18
CA LEU A 463 -1.82 23.82 93.06
C LEU A 463 -0.52 23.79 92.23
N ARG A 464 0.65 23.70 92.89
CA ARG A 464 1.94 23.55 92.19
C ARG A 464 1.98 22.26 91.37
N SER A 465 1.58 21.14 91.97
CA SER A 465 1.56 19.84 91.29
C SER A 465 0.64 19.83 90.07
N GLU A 466 -0.55 20.45 90.17
CA GLU A 466 -1.51 20.54 89.05
C GLU A 466 -1.09 21.56 87.98
N SER A 467 -0.35 22.60 88.35
CA SER A 467 0.24 23.51 87.36
C SER A 467 1.32 22.83 86.52
N ASP A 468 2.09 21.92 87.12
CA ASP A 468 3.12 21.15 86.41
C ASP A 468 2.52 20.07 85.49
N THR A 469 1.44 19.39 85.91
CA THR A 469 0.70 18.44 85.07
C THR A 469 0.05 19.15 83.87
N ALA A 470 -0.59 20.30 84.08
CA ALA A 470 -1.20 21.10 83.01
C ALA A 470 -0.16 21.57 81.98
N THR A 471 1.03 22.01 82.44
CA THR A 471 2.12 22.45 81.55
C THR A 471 2.65 21.29 80.69
N ARG A 472 2.81 20.10 81.28
CA ARG A 472 3.22 18.88 80.55
C ARG A 472 2.20 18.46 79.49
N LEU A 473 0.91 18.48 79.83
CA LEU A 473 -0.17 18.14 78.88
C LEU A 473 -0.23 19.12 77.70
N ARG A 474 -0.09 20.43 77.95
CA ARG A 474 -0.06 21.44 76.87
C ARG A 474 1.13 21.26 75.93
N LYS A 475 2.31 20.90 76.47
CA LYS A 475 3.51 20.62 75.65
C LYS A 475 3.30 19.41 74.74
N ASN A 476 2.75 18.32 75.27
CA ASN A 476 2.44 17.11 74.49
C ASN A 476 1.39 17.38 73.40
N GLN A 477 0.38 18.21 73.70
CA GLN A 477 -0.64 18.63 72.73
C GLN A 477 -0.04 19.48 71.59
N THR A 478 0.86 20.41 71.90
CA THR A 478 1.54 21.23 70.86
C THR A 478 2.42 20.38 69.97
N GLU A 479 3.14 19.41 70.54
CA GLU A 479 4.00 18.49 69.78
C GLU A 479 3.19 17.56 68.86
N SER A 480 2.07 17.00 69.36
CA SER A 480 1.16 16.20 68.54
C SER A 480 0.49 17.02 67.42
N THR A 481 0.18 18.29 67.67
CA THR A 481 -0.42 19.18 66.66
C THR A 481 0.57 19.49 65.52
N LYS A 482 1.85 19.70 65.85
CA LYS A 482 2.91 19.88 64.84
C LYS A 482 3.09 18.64 63.96
N GLN A 483 3.06 17.44 64.55
CA GLN A 483 3.14 16.19 63.79
C GLN A 483 1.96 16.01 62.83
N ILE A 484 0.74 16.35 63.25
CA ILE A 484 -0.46 16.29 62.38
C ILE A 484 -0.32 17.27 61.21
N GLN A 485 0.12 18.51 61.46
CA GLN A 485 0.32 19.51 60.41
C GLN A 485 1.39 19.08 59.38
N GLN A 486 2.48 18.46 59.84
CA GLN A 486 3.52 17.93 58.95
C GLN A 486 2.99 16.80 58.06
N LEU A 487 2.20 15.87 58.63
CA LEU A 487 1.58 14.79 57.87
C LEU A 487 0.56 15.32 56.84
N GLU A 488 -0.19 16.37 57.17
CA GLU A 488 -1.12 17.01 56.24
C GLU A 488 -0.45 17.73 55.09
N ALA A 489 0.69 18.38 55.34
CA ALA A 489 1.50 18.99 54.28
C ALA A 489 2.06 17.93 53.33
N ASN A 490 2.64 16.86 53.88
CA ASN A 490 3.20 15.77 53.09
C ASN A 490 2.13 15.05 52.24
N ASN A 491 0.92 14.84 52.80
CA ASN A 491 -0.17 14.17 52.07
C ASN A 491 -0.71 15.05 50.93
N ARG A 492 -0.81 16.37 51.14
CA ARG A 492 -1.17 17.33 50.07
C ARG A 492 -0.15 17.30 48.93
N GLU A 493 1.14 17.35 49.25
CA GLU A 493 2.19 17.33 48.23
C GLU A 493 2.20 16.02 47.41
N LEU A 494 1.89 14.88 48.04
CA LEU A 494 1.75 13.60 47.36
C LEU A 494 0.49 13.55 46.47
N GLN A 495 -0.63 14.09 46.93
CA GLN A 495 -1.86 14.18 46.13
C GLN A 495 -1.68 15.06 44.89
N ASP A 496 -1.01 16.21 45.03
CA ASP A 496 -0.73 17.11 43.91
C ASP A 496 0.18 16.45 42.86
N LYS A 497 1.23 15.75 43.31
CA LYS A 497 2.11 14.98 42.41
C LYS A 497 1.37 13.85 41.70
N ASN A 498 0.47 13.16 42.39
CA ASN A 498 -0.30 12.07 41.80
C ASN A 498 -1.27 12.59 40.73
N CYS A 499 -1.96 13.71 41.01
CA CYS A 499 -2.83 14.40 40.05
C CYS A 499 -2.07 14.83 38.78
N LEU A 500 -0.86 15.38 38.93
CA LEU A 500 -0.01 15.76 37.79
C LEU A 500 0.40 14.55 36.94
N LEU A 501 0.76 13.43 37.58
CA LEU A 501 1.12 12.19 36.89
C LEU A 501 -0.09 11.56 36.17
N GLU A 502 -1.28 11.59 36.78
CA GLU A 502 -2.52 11.08 36.19
C GLU A 502 -2.91 11.87 34.93
N ASN A 503 -2.78 13.20 34.99
CA ASN A 503 -3.03 14.08 33.84
C ASN A 503 -2.01 13.87 32.71
N ALA A 504 -0.73 13.67 33.05
CA ALA A 504 0.30 13.36 32.06
C ALA A 504 0.07 11.99 31.39
N LYS A 505 -0.36 11.00 32.17
CA LYS A 505 -0.72 9.67 31.67
C LYS A 505 -1.90 9.74 30.69
N LEU A 506 -3.00 10.40 31.08
CA LEU A 506 -4.18 10.57 30.21
C LEU A 506 -3.84 11.27 28.90
N LYS A 507 -2.93 12.24 28.93
CA LYS A 507 -2.45 12.93 27.73
C LYS A 507 -1.69 11.97 26.81
N LEU A 508 -0.77 11.17 27.35
CA LEU A 508 -0.01 10.18 26.59
C LEU A 508 -0.88 9.05 26.02
N GLU A 509 -1.88 8.58 26.77
CA GLU A 509 -2.84 7.58 26.28
C GLU A 509 -3.67 8.12 25.10
N LYS A 510 -4.09 9.39 25.18
CA LYS A 510 -4.81 10.06 24.08
C LYS A 510 -3.93 10.20 22.85
N ASP A 511 -2.67 10.61 23.02
CA ASP A 511 -1.72 10.77 21.92
C ASP A 511 -1.41 9.41 21.25
N PHE A 512 -1.30 8.34 22.05
CA PHE A 512 -1.13 6.98 21.53
C PHE A 512 -2.32 6.50 20.70
N LEU A 513 -3.55 6.71 21.17
CA LEU A 513 -4.76 6.34 20.41
C LEU A 513 -4.85 7.09 19.08
N ASN A 514 -4.50 8.38 19.08
CA ASN A 514 -4.48 9.19 17.86
C ASN A 514 -3.45 8.67 16.85
N LEU A 515 -2.25 8.32 17.30
CA LEU A 515 -1.19 7.73 16.47
C LEU A 515 -1.61 6.35 15.91
N GLN A 516 -2.27 5.52 16.72
CA GLN A 516 -2.75 4.21 16.28
C GLN A 516 -3.83 4.35 15.20
N SER A 517 -4.77 5.27 15.38
CA SER A 517 -5.82 5.58 14.40
C SER A 517 -5.23 6.11 13.08
N ALA A 518 -4.25 7.02 13.16
CA ALA A 518 -3.56 7.53 11.97
C ALA A 518 -2.82 6.42 11.20
N LEU A 519 -2.17 5.50 11.92
CA LEU A 519 -1.48 4.36 11.30
C LEU A 519 -2.45 3.40 10.59
N GLU A 520 -3.61 3.13 11.19
CA GLU A 520 -4.65 2.30 10.58
C GLU A 520 -5.29 2.97 9.36
N SER A 521 -5.48 4.29 9.38
CA SER A 521 -5.92 5.06 8.22
C SER A 521 -4.92 4.94 7.07
N GLU A 522 -3.64 5.19 7.33
CA GLU A 522 -2.59 5.13 6.31
C GLU A 522 -2.46 3.71 5.71
N ARG A 523 -2.67 2.66 6.51
CA ARG A 523 -2.70 1.27 6.02
C ARG A 523 -3.86 1.04 5.05
N ARG A 524 -5.05 1.58 5.34
CA ARG A 524 -6.22 1.47 4.45
C ARG A 524 -6.01 2.25 3.16
N ASP A 525 -5.51 3.47 3.25
CA ASP A 525 -5.24 4.33 2.08
C ASP A 525 -4.20 3.70 1.15
N ARG A 526 -3.19 3.02 1.72
CA ARG A 526 -2.19 2.27 0.94
C ARG A 526 -2.77 1.03 0.25
N SER A 527 -3.66 0.29 0.92
CA SER A 527 -4.38 -0.84 0.32
C SER A 527 -5.23 -0.38 -0.85
N HIS A 528 -5.97 0.72 -0.67
CA HIS A 528 -6.85 1.27 -1.69
C HIS A 528 -6.06 1.84 -2.87
N GLY A 529 -4.94 2.53 -2.61
CA GLY A 529 -4.02 2.99 -3.66
C GLY A 529 -3.45 1.82 -4.48
N SER A 530 -3.16 0.68 -3.85
CA SER A 530 -2.68 -0.52 -4.55
C SER A 530 -3.74 -1.13 -5.47
N GLU A 531 -5.01 -1.14 -5.06
CA GLU A 531 -6.13 -1.62 -5.90
C GLU A 531 -6.34 -0.71 -7.11
N ILE A 532 -6.33 0.62 -6.91
CA ILE A 532 -6.48 1.58 -8.02
C ILE A 532 -5.34 1.44 -9.04
N ILE A 533 -4.10 1.23 -8.57
CA ILE A 533 -2.95 0.99 -9.45
C ILE A 533 -3.15 -0.30 -10.26
N SER A 534 -3.62 -1.37 -9.64
CA SER A 534 -3.91 -2.64 -10.31
C SER A 534 -4.99 -2.48 -11.40
N ASP A 535 -6.07 -1.74 -11.10
CA ASP A 535 -7.15 -1.45 -12.06
C ASP A 535 -6.67 -0.59 -13.24
N LEU A 536 -5.83 0.41 -12.97
CA LEU A 536 -5.25 1.26 -14.03
C LEU A 536 -4.26 0.47 -14.90
N GLN A 537 -3.46 -0.42 -14.32
CA GLN A 537 -2.56 -1.32 -15.06
C GLN A 537 -3.33 -2.29 -15.96
N GLY A 538 -4.46 -2.83 -15.49
CA GLY A 538 -5.36 -3.65 -16.31
C GLY A 538 -5.91 -2.88 -17.51
N ARG A 539 -6.37 -1.63 -17.32
CA ARG A 539 -6.85 -0.78 -18.42
C ARG A 539 -5.77 -0.41 -19.43
N ILE A 540 -4.56 -0.12 -18.98
CA ILE A 540 -3.43 0.15 -19.87
C ILE A 540 -3.15 -1.08 -20.75
N SER A 541 -3.13 -2.27 -20.16
CA SER A 541 -2.91 -3.53 -20.89
C SER A 541 -3.96 -3.76 -21.98
N SER A 542 -5.25 -3.54 -21.68
CA SER A 542 -6.32 -3.66 -22.68
C SER A 542 -6.18 -2.64 -23.82
N LEU A 543 -5.81 -1.39 -23.51
CA LEU A 543 -5.58 -0.36 -24.55
C LEU A 543 -4.35 -0.67 -25.41
N GLU A 544 -3.29 -1.22 -24.82
CA GLU A 544 -2.10 -1.67 -25.56
C GLU A 544 -2.45 -2.81 -26.53
N GLU A 545 -3.33 -3.72 -26.12
CA GLU A 545 -3.84 -4.81 -26.96
C GLU A 545 -4.70 -4.29 -28.12
N GLU A 546 -5.59 -3.32 -27.88
CA GLU A 546 -6.36 -2.66 -28.94
C GLU A 546 -5.45 -1.95 -29.96
N VAL A 547 -4.41 -1.25 -29.49
CA VAL A 547 -3.42 -0.61 -30.37
C VAL A 547 -2.63 -1.65 -31.18
N LYS A 548 -2.26 -2.78 -30.58
CA LYS A 548 -1.57 -3.88 -31.27
C LYS A 548 -2.45 -4.48 -32.36
N ASN A 549 -3.73 -4.71 -32.06
CA ASN A 549 -4.71 -5.21 -33.02
C ASN A 549 -4.91 -4.22 -34.17
N GLY A 550 -5.00 -2.92 -33.89
CA GLY A 550 -5.06 -1.86 -34.90
C GLY A 550 -3.83 -1.83 -35.82
N LYS A 551 -2.62 -1.98 -35.26
CA LYS A 551 -1.38 -2.05 -36.05
C LYS A 551 -1.32 -3.28 -36.96
N SER A 552 -1.77 -4.44 -36.47
CA SER A 552 -1.83 -5.66 -37.29
C SER A 552 -2.81 -5.53 -38.45
N ALA A 553 -3.99 -4.93 -38.21
CA ALA A 553 -4.96 -4.65 -39.26
C ALA A 553 -4.40 -3.69 -40.32
N LEU A 554 -3.69 -2.63 -39.90
CA LEU A 554 -3.03 -1.70 -40.80
C LEU A 554 -1.97 -2.39 -41.67
N ALA A 555 -1.12 -3.24 -41.08
CA ALA A 555 -0.09 -3.97 -41.81
C ALA A 555 -0.68 -4.93 -42.87
N LYS A 556 -1.82 -5.58 -42.56
CA LYS A 556 -2.54 -6.43 -43.53
C LYS A 556 -3.06 -5.60 -44.71
N LEU A 557 -3.66 -4.45 -44.45
CA LEU A 557 -4.14 -3.55 -45.49
C LEU A 557 -3.00 -2.99 -46.35
N GLU A 558 -1.83 -2.71 -45.76
CA GLU A 558 -0.64 -2.29 -46.52
C GLU A 558 -0.08 -3.39 -47.43
N MET A 559 -0.13 -4.66 -46.98
CA MET A 559 0.22 -5.81 -47.83
C MET A 559 -0.75 -5.99 -48.99
N GLU A 560 -2.06 -5.93 -48.73
CA GLU A 560 -3.09 -6.01 -49.79
C GLU A 560 -2.93 -4.88 -50.81
N LYS A 561 -2.63 -3.66 -50.34
CA LYS A 561 -2.31 -2.53 -51.21
C LYS A 561 -1.11 -2.83 -52.11
N ARG A 562 0.00 -3.35 -51.57
CA ARG A 562 1.17 -3.73 -52.38
C ARG A 562 0.84 -4.78 -53.43
N GLN A 563 0.10 -5.82 -53.06
CA GLN A 563 -0.32 -6.88 -53.99
C GLN A 563 -1.21 -6.35 -55.12
N LEU A 564 -2.14 -5.45 -54.80
CA LEU A 564 -2.98 -4.79 -55.82
C LEU A 564 -2.15 -3.88 -56.73
N GLN A 565 -1.10 -3.24 -56.19
CA GLN A 565 -0.21 -2.37 -56.93
C GLN A 565 0.71 -3.17 -57.89
N GLU A 566 1.20 -4.34 -57.47
CA GLU A 566 1.91 -5.28 -58.35
C GLU A 566 1.00 -5.79 -59.47
N LYS A 567 -0.22 -6.22 -59.15
CA LYS A 567 -1.21 -6.65 -60.17
C LYS A 567 -1.52 -5.54 -61.17
N LEU A 568 -1.60 -4.28 -60.73
CA LEU A 568 -1.77 -3.14 -61.62
C LEU A 568 -0.58 -3.02 -62.58
N THR A 569 0.65 -3.10 -62.08
CA THR A 569 1.85 -3.01 -62.93
C THR A 569 1.97 -4.17 -63.93
N ASP A 570 1.53 -5.37 -63.56
CA ASP A 570 1.55 -6.52 -64.46
C ASP A 570 0.49 -6.38 -65.56
N LEU A 571 -0.72 -5.90 -65.23
CA LEU A 571 -1.75 -5.57 -66.21
C LEU A 571 -1.33 -4.43 -67.15
N GLU A 572 -0.58 -3.43 -66.65
CA GLU A 572 -0.01 -2.36 -67.49
C GLU A 572 1.04 -2.88 -68.47
N LYS A 573 1.90 -3.82 -68.03
CA LYS A 573 2.86 -4.50 -68.92
C LYS A 573 2.14 -5.35 -69.96
N GLU A 574 1.11 -6.10 -69.57
CA GLU A 574 0.33 -6.93 -70.48
C GLU A 574 -0.40 -6.08 -71.53
N LYS A 575 -0.99 -4.95 -71.10
CA LYS A 575 -1.56 -3.94 -72.00
C LYS A 575 -0.52 -3.41 -72.98
N SER A 576 0.68 -3.03 -72.51
CA SER A 576 1.75 -2.54 -73.38
C SER A 576 2.22 -3.60 -74.39
N ASN A 577 2.34 -4.86 -73.96
CA ASN A 577 2.67 -5.97 -74.84
C ASN A 577 1.59 -6.21 -75.91
N MET A 578 0.31 -6.13 -75.55
CA MET A 578 -0.80 -6.20 -76.50
C MET A 578 -0.80 -5.03 -77.48
N GLU A 579 -0.51 -3.81 -77.02
CA GLU A 579 -0.36 -2.63 -77.90
C GLU A 579 0.79 -2.81 -78.90
N ILE A 580 1.92 -3.38 -78.45
CA ILE A 580 3.06 -3.70 -79.33
C ILE A 580 2.68 -4.77 -80.36
N ASP A 581 2.03 -5.87 -79.94
CA ASP A 581 1.58 -6.94 -80.84
C ASP A 581 0.56 -6.43 -81.87
N MET A 582 -0.41 -5.62 -81.45
CA MET A 582 -1.36 -4.97 -82.35
C MET A 582 -0.68 -4.02 -83.33
N THR A 583 0.32 -3.25 -82.87
CA THR A 583 1.08 -2.36 -83.74
C THR A 583 1.93 -3.14 -84.75
N TYR A 584 2.51 -4.26 -84.34
CA TYR A 584 3.25 -5.17 -85.22
C TYR A 584 2.32 -5.79 -86.27
N LYS A 585 1.18 -6.35 -85.85
CA LYS A 585 0.16 -6.89 -86.74
C LYS A 585 -0.36 -5.85 -87.71
N PHE A 586 -0.60 -4.62 -87.26
CA PHE A 586 -1.01 -3.51 -88.11
C PHE A 586 0.04 -3.20 -89.18
N LYS A 587 1.33 -3.14 -88.80
CA LYS A 587 2.44 -2.96 -89.75
C LYS A 587 2.56 -4.09 -90.77
N VAL A 588 2.42 -5.34 -90.33
CA VAL A 588 2.43 -6.51 -91.22
C VAL A 588 1.25 -6.45 -92.19
N MET A 589 0.06 -6.11 -91.70
CA MET A 589 -1.14 -5.97 -92.54
C MET A 589 -0.98 -4.82 -93.54
N GLN A 590 -0.37 -3.72 -93.12
CA GLN A 590 -0.06 -2.57 -93.98
C GLN A 590 0.97 -2.94 -95.07
N GLN A 591 2.04 -3.66 -94.71
CA GLN A 591 3.01 -4.17 -95.68
C GLN A 591 2.40 -5.16 -96.66
N ASN A 592 1.55 -6.07 -96.18
CA ASN A 592 0.83 -7.01 -97.04
C ASN A 592 -0.14 -6.26 -97.97
N LEU A 593 -0.80 -5.22 -97.49
CA LEU A 593 -1.67 -4.37 -98.31
C LEU A 593 -0.85 -3.62 -99.37
N GLU A 594 0.30 -3.05 -99.02
CA GLU A 594 1.21 -2.40 -99.97
C GLU A 594 1.79 -3.39 -101.00
N GLN A 595 2.06 -4.64 -100.58
CA GLN A 595 2.49 -5.71 -101.46
C GLN A 595 1.36 -6.15 -102.41
N GLU A 596 0.15 -6.37 -101.90
CA GLU A 596 -1.04 -6.68 -102.70
C GLU A 596 -1.41 -5.53 -103.63
N GLU A 597 -1.26 -4.27 -103.21
CA GLU A 597 -1.44 -3.11 -104.08
C GLU A 597 -0.37 -3.07 -105.18
N ALA A 598 0.89 -3.39 -104.87
CA ALA A 598 1.97 -3.48 -105.85
C ALA A 598 1.76 -4.66 -106.82
N GLU A 599 1.30 -5.81 -106.33
CA GLU A 599 0.95 -6.99 -107.12
C GLU A 599 -0.30 -6.73 -107.98
N HIS A 600 -1.32 -6.09 -107.43
CA HIS A 600 -2.52 -5.66 -108.16
C HIS A 600 -2.17 -4.60 -109.21
N LYS A 601 -1.23 -3.68 -108.93
CA LYS A 601 -0.72 -2.71 -109.91
C LYS A 601 0.12 -3.39 -111.00
N ALA A 602 0.91 -4.41 -110.67
CA ALA A 602 1.64 -5.24 -111.61
C ALA A 602 0.70 -6.14 -112.45
N THR A 603 -0.40 -6.62 -111.86
CA THR A 603 -1.41 -7.47 -112.52
C THR A 603 -2.33 -6.63 -113.41
N LYS A 604 -2.70 -5.43 -112.97
CA LYS A 604 -3.39 -4.39 -113.76
C LYS A 604 -2.53 -3.90 -114.93
N ALA A 605 -1.21 -3.90 -114.80
CA ALA A 605 -0.28 -3.63 -115.89
C ALA A 605 -0.13 -4.82 -116.87
N ARG A 606 -0.39 -6.06 -116.43
CA ARG A 606 -0.38 -7.27 -117.28
C ARG A 606 -1.72 -7.56 -117.97
N LEU A 607 -2.82 -7.01 -117.48
CA LEU A 607 -4.16 -7.16 -118.07
C LEU A 607 -4.61 -5.84 -118.71
N ALA A 608 -3.90 -5.47 -119.78
CA ALA A 608 -4.39 -4.54 -120.78
C ALA A 608 -4.95 -5.33 -121.98
N ASP A 609 -6.05 -6.05 -121.78
CA ASP A 609 -7.12 -6.09 -122.78
C ASP A 609 -8.41 -6.73 -122.22
N LYS A 610 -9.51 -6.01 -122.48
CA LYS A 610 -10.94 -6.39 -122.46
C LYS A 610 -11.54 -7.34 -121.40
N ASN A 611 -12.41 -6.73 -120.58
CA ASN A 611 -13.77 -7.15 -120.22
C ASN A 611 -14.09 -8.65 -120.19
N LYS A 612 -13.82 -9.30 -119.04
CA LYS A 612 -14.71 -10.32 -118.46
C LYS A 612 -14.36 -10.71 -117.01
N ILE A 613 -14.06 -9.76 -116.12
CA ILE A 613 -13.83 -10.06 -114.68
C ILE A 613 -14.33 -8.88 -113.81
N TYR A 614 -15.59 -8.49 -113.96
CA TYR A 614 -16.22 -7.48 -113.08
C TYR A 614 -17.36 -8.04 -112.22
N GLU A 615 -17.74 -9.31 -112.38
CA GLU A 615 -18.79 -9.93 -111.54
C GLU A 615 -18.23 -10.78 -110.39
N SER A 616 -17.00 -11.31 -110.49
CA SER A 616 -16.41 -12.15 -109.43
C SER A 616 -15.70 -11.37 -108.31
N ILE A 617 -15.41 -10.07 -108.51
CA ILE A 617 -14.68 -9.22 -107.53
C ILE A 617 -15.64 -8.46 -106.62
N GLU A 618 -16.85 -8.14 -107.10
CA GLU A 618 -17.88 -7.43 -106.32
C GLU A 618 -18.47 -8.32 -105.21
N GLU A 619 -18.65 -9.63 -105.46
CA GLU A 619 -19.12 -10.60 -104.45
C GLU A 619 -18.07 -10.87 -103.35
N ALA A 620 -16.79 -11.04 -103.71
CA ALA A 620 -15.72 -11.24 -102.73
C ALA A 620 -15.46 -10.00 -101.85
N LYS A 621 -15.67 -8.79 -102.38
CA LYS A 621 -15.61 -7.54 -101.60
C LYS A 621 -16.80 -7.39 -100.66
N SER A 622 -18.01 -7.77 -101.07
CA SER A 622 -19.19 -7.68 -100.21
C SER A 622 -19.09 -8.59 -98.99
N GLU A 623 -18.58 -9.82 -99.17
CA GLU A 623 -18.43 -10.79 -98.08
C GLU A 623 -17.32 -10.37 -97.10
N ALA A 624 -16.18 -9.86 -97.60
CA ALA A 624 -15.09 -9.34 -96.77
C ALA A 624 -15.49 -8.07 -95.99
N MET A 625 -16.33 -7.20 -96.56
CA MET A 625 -16.79 -5.97 -95.92
C MET A 625 -17.78 -6.28 -94.79
N LYS A 626 -18.67 -7.27 -94.96
CA LYS A 626 -19.57 -7.76 -93.90
C LYS A 626 -18.82 -8.42 -92.75
N GLU A 627 -17.81 -9.24 -93.04
CA GLU A 627 -16.98 -9.88 -92.02
C GLU A 627 -16.17 -8.83 -91.21
N MET A 628 -15.67 -7.79 -91.88
CA MET A 628 -14.97 -6.68 -91.23
C MET A 628 -15.91 -5.81 -90.38
N GLU A 629 -17.13 -5.52 -90.84
CA GLU A 629 -18.14 -4.82 -90.04
C GLU A 629 -18.54 -5.61 -88.80
N LYS A 630 -18.66 -6.95 -88.92
CA LYS A 630 -18.96 -7.83 -87.79
C LYS A 630 -17.85 -7.80 -86.74
N LYS A 631 -16.58 -7.92 -87.15
CA LYS A 631 -15.42 -7.82 -86.24
C LYS A 631 -15.31 -6.44 -85.60
N LEU A 632 -15.61 -5.36 -86.34
CA LEU A 632 -15.63 -4.00 -85.80
C LEU A 632 -16.73 -3.81 -84.75
N LEU A 633 -17.89 -4.44 -84.93
CA LEU A 633 -18.98 -4.45 -83.95
C LEU A 633 -18.61 -5.23 -82.69
N GLU A 634 -17.96 -6.39 -82.84
CA GLU A 634 -17.46 -7.19 -81.72
C GLU A 634 -16.36 -6.45 -80.93
N GLU A 635 -15.43 -5.77 -81.61
CA GLU A 635 -14.42 -4.94 -80.94
C GLU A 635 -15.02 -3.73 -80.23
N ARG A 636 -16.02 -3.05 -80.83
CA ARG A 636 -16.74 -1.95 -80.16
C ARG A 636 -17.46 -2.44 -78.91
N ALA A 637 -18.06 -3.62 -78.94
CA ALA A 637 -18.72 -4.21 -77.78
C ALA A 637 -17.72 -4.57 -76.66
N LEU A 638 -16.56 -5.13 -77.02
CA LEU A 638 -15.49 -5.43 -76.06
C LEU A 638 -14.90 -4.15 -75.46
N LYS A 639 -14.64 -3.12 -76.29
CA LYS A 639 -14.16 -1.81 -75.82
C LYS A 639 -15.12 -1.19 -74.80
N GLN A 640 -16.41 -1.21 -75.10
CA GLN A 640 -17.41 -0.65 -74.18
C GLN A 640 -17.52 -1.45 -72.87
N LYS A 641 -17.31 -2.78 -72.93
CA LYS A 641 -17.26 -3.62 -71.73
C LYS A 641 -16.03 -3.34 -70.86
N VAL A 642 -14.88 -3.02 -71.47
CA VAL A 642 -13.65 -2.62 -70.77
C VAL A 642 -13.81 -1.22 -70.17
N GLU A 643 -14.36 -0.25 -70.90
CA GLU A 643 -14.64 1.09 -70.39
C GLU A 643 -15.58 1.06 -69.18
N ASN A 644 -16.64 0.25 -69.22
CA ASN A 644 -17.53 0.08 -68.07
C ASN A 644 -16.84 -0.55 -66.85
N ARG A 645 -15.93 -1.52 -67.07
CA ARG A 645 -15.12 -2.12 -65.99
C ARG A 645 -14.12 -1.12 -65.41
N LEU A 646 -13.54 -0.27 -66.25
CA LEU A 646 -12.62 0.79 -65.82
C LEU A 646 -13.35 1.82 -64.94
N LEU A 647 -14.56 2.22 -65.33
CA LEU A 647 -15.38 3.17 -64.58
C LEU A 647 -15.76 2.62 -63.20
N GLU A 648 -16.12 1.33 -63.11
CA GLU A 648 -16.44 0.68 -61.83
C GLU A 648 -15.20 0.57 -60.94
N ALA A 649 -14.03 0.27 -61.51
CA ALA A 649 -12.76 0.25 -60.77
C ALA A 649 -12.36 1.64 -60.27
N GLU A 650 -12.56 2.70 -61.05
CA GLU A 650 -12.33 4.09 -60.62
C GLU A 650 -13.26 4.50 -59.47
N LYS A 651 -14.52 4.06 -59.52
CA LYS A 651 -15.50 4.29 -58.44
C LYS A 651 -15.08 3.59 -57.15
N GLN A 652 -14.63 2.35 -57.23
CA GLN A 652 -14.10 1.61 -56.06
C GLN A 652 -12.83 2.26 -55.50
N ARG A 653 -11.91 2.72 -56.37
CA ARG A 653 -10.71 3.45 -55.95
C ARG A 653 -11.05 4.75 -55.21
N SER A 654 -12.04 5.48 -55.68
CA SER A 654 -12.52 6.72 -55.03
C SER A 654 -13.12 6.45 -53.64
N MET A 655 -13.86 5.34 -53.50
CA MET A 655 -14.44 4.93 -52.22
C MET A 655 -13.37 4.57 -51.20
N LEU A 656 -12.37 3.78 -51.60
CA LEU A 656 -11.22 3.42 -50.75
C LEU A 656 -10.36 4.64 -50.35
N ASP A 657 -10.22 5.64 -51.23
CA ASP A 657 -9.50 6.89 -50.91
C ASP A 657 -10.25 7.73 -49.85
N CYS A 658 -11.58 7.68 -49.85
CA CYS A 658 -12.40 8.30 -48.81
C CYS A 658 -12.22 7.60 -47.45
N ASP A 659 -12.27 6.27 -47.43
CA ASP A 659 -12.09 5.46 -46.21
C ASP A 659 -10.68 5.60 -45.64
N LEU A 660 -9.67 5.69 -46.50
CA LEU A 660 -8.29 5.98 -46.11
C LEU A 660 -8.19 7.35 -45.43
N LYS A 661 -8.83 8.39 -45.99
CA LYS A 661 -8.83 9.74 -45.41
C LYS A 661 -9.55 9.78 -44.06
N GLN A 662 -10.67 9.08 -43.91
CA GLN A 662 -11.35 8.96 -42.61
C GLN A 662 -10.48 8.23 -41.57
N SER A 663 -9.82 7.14 -41.97
CA SER A 663 -8.92 6.38 -41.09
C SER A 663 -7.72 7.23 -40.67
N GLN A 664 -7.15 8.02 -41.59
CA GLN A 664 -6.05 8.94 -41.31
C GLN A 664 -6.46 10.04 -40.32
N GLN A 665 -7.67 10.58 -40.44
CA GLN A 665 -8.21 11.54 -39.49
C GLN A 665 -8.41 10.93 -38.10
N LYS A 666 -8.90 9.69 -38.02
CA LYS A 666 -9.04 8.95 -36.75
C LYS A 666 -7.69 8.73 -36.06
N ILE A 667 -6.67 8.35 -36.83
CA ILE A 667 -5.30 8.17 -36.32
C ILE A 667 -4.72 9.49 -35.80
N ASN A 668 -4.91 10.59 -36.52
CA ASN A 668 -4.44 11.91 -36.09
C ASN A 668 -5.12 12.38 -34.79
N GLU A 669 -6.41 12.07 -34.62
CA GLU A 669 -7.14 12.37 -33.38
C GLU A 669 -6.64 11.52 -32.20
N LEU A 670 -6.40 10.21 -32.42
CA LEU A 670 -5.80 9.33 -31.42
C LEU A 670 -4.38 9.75 -31.04
N LEU A 671 -3.58 10.24 -31.99
CA LEU A 671 -2.26 10.79 -31.72
C LEU A 671 -2.34 12.06 -30.84
N ARG A 672 -3.31 12.95 -31.10
CA ARG A 672 -3.56 14.10 -30.22
C ARG A 672 -3.97 13.69 -28.81
N GLN A 673 -4.83 12.69 -28.68
CA GLN A 673 -5.23 12.18 -27.36
C GLN A 673 -4.06 11.54 -26.62
N LYS A 674 -3.20 10.78 -27.31
CA LYS A 674 -1.96 10.25 -26.77
C LYS A 674 -1.04 11.37 -26.26
N ASP A 675 -0.91 12.47 -26.98
CA ASP A 675 -0.06 13.59 -26.57
C ASP A 675 -0.59 14.29 -25.32
N ILE A 676 -1.92 14.45 -25.20
CA ILE A 676 -2.57 14.99 -24.00
C ILE A 676 -2.35 14.05 -22.80
N LEU A 677 -2.58 12.75 -22.98
CA LEU A 677 -2.36 11.74 -21.95
C LEU A 677 -0.90 11.66 -21.51
N ASN A 678 0.04 11.79 -22.44
CA ASN A 678 1.47 11.85 -22.12
C ASN A 678 1.82 13.06 -21.25
N GLU A 679 1.19 14.21 -21.51
CA GLU A 679 1.40 15.41 -20.70
C GLU A 679 0.78 15.27 -19.31
N ASP A 680 -0.39 14.63 -19.19
CA ASP A 680 -1.01 14.31 -17.90
C ASP A 680 -0.16 13.32 -17.09
N VAL A 681 0.40 12.29 -17.73
CA VAL A 681 1.33 11.35 -17.10
C VAL A 681 2.59 12.08 -16.61
N LYS A 682 3.15 13.01 -17.39
CA LYS A 682 4.28 13.84 -16.91
C LYS A 682 3.91 14.68 -15.70
N ASN A 683 2.75 15.32 -15.72
CA ASN A 683 2.27 16.15 -14.61
C ASN A 683 2.03 15.33 -13.33
N LEU A 684 1.47 14.13 -13.47
CA LEU A 684 1.30 13.18 -12.36
C LEU A 684 2.63 12.64 -11.85
N THR A 685 3.56 12.33 -12.74
CA THR A 685 4.92 11.89 -12.39
C THR A 685 5.63 12.99 -11.59
N LEU A 686 5.53 14.25 -12.02
CA LEU A 686 6.10 15.39 -11.29
C LEU A 686 5.49 15.55 -9.88
N LYS A 687 4.18 15.35 -9.73
CA LYS A 687 3.51 15.36 -8.41
C LYS A 687 3.97 14.21 -7.51
N ILE A 688 4.13 13.01 -8.06
CA ILE A 688 4.64 11.84 -7.30
C ILE A 688 6.07 12.10 -6.85
N GLU A 689 6.90 12.70 -7.69
CA GLU A 689 8.28 13.05 -7.37
C GLU A 689 8.36 14.08 -6.24
N GLN A 690 7.50 15.11 -6.28
CA GLN A 690 7.37 16.10 -5.21
C GLN A 690 6.92 15.47 -3.87
N GLU A 691 5.94 14.57 -3.88
CA GLU A 691 5.50 13.89 -2.67
C GLU A 691 6.52 12.86 -2.14
N THR A 692 7.26 12.20 -3.04
CA THR A 692 8.37 11.32 -2.66
C THR A 692 9.50 12.12 -2.00
N GLN A 693 9.77 13.33 -2.49
CA GLN A 693 10.77 14.23 -1.91
C GLN A 693 10.35 14.73 -0.52
N LYS A 694 9.09 15.11 -0.33
CA LYS A 694 8.54 15.45 1.00
C LYS A 694 8.63 14.28 1.99
N ARG A 695 8.34 13.06 1.54
CA ARG A 695 8.43 11.83 2.34
C ARG A 695 9.85 11.51 2.77
N CYS A 696 10.84 11.77 1.91
CA CYS A 696 12.25 11.59 2.24
C CYS A 696 12.68 12.55 3.36
N LEU A 697 12.23 13.81 3.31
CA LEU A 697 12.50 14.81 4.35
C LEU A 697 11.91 14.39 5.71
N THR A 698 10.62 14.05 5.74
CA THR A 698 9.95 13.58 6.97
C THR A 698 10.55 12.27 7.52
N GLN A 699 10.99 11.37 6.65
CA GLN A 699 11.65 10.13 7.08
C GLN A 699 13.04 10.39 7.70
N ASN A 700 13.77 11.39 7.20
CA ASN A 700 15.05 11.79 7.77
C ASN A 700 14.86 12.46 9.13
N ASP A 701 13.84 13.30 9.28
CA ASP A 701 13.49 13.92 10.56
C ASP A 701 13.07 12.85 11.59
N LEU A 702 12.29 11.85 11.18
CA LEU A 702 11.90 10.73 12.05
C LEU A 702 13.11 9.89 12.48
N LYS A 703 14.09 9.67 11.60
CA LYS A 703 15.35 8.99 11.95
C LYS A 703 16.17 9.80 12.96
N MET A 704 16.25 11.11 12.78
CA MET A 704 16.96 12.00 13.71
C MET A 704 16.29 12.02 15.09
N GLN A 705 14.96 12.11 15.14
CA GLN A 705 14.19 12.02 16.38
C GLN A 705 14.34 10.64 17.05
N THR A 706 14.36 9.56 16.27
CA THR A 706 14.57 8.19 16.79
C THR A 706 15.96 8.04 17.42
N GLN A 707 17.01 8.64 16.83
CA GLN A 707 18.35 8.68 17.41
C GLN A 707 18.40 9.49 18.71
N GLN A 708 17.72 10.64 18.78
CA GLN A 708 17.59 11.41 20.02
C GLN A 708 16.88 10.61 21.12
N VAL A 709 15.77 9.95 20.80
CA VAL A 709 15.03 9.10 21.76
C VAL A 709 15.89 7.94 22.26
N ASN A 710 16.68 7.30 21.39
CA ASN A 710 17.58 6.22 21.80
C ASN A 710 18.71 6.74 22.71
N THR A 711 19.21 7.94 22.46
CA THR A 711 20.21 8.60 23.31
C THR A 711 19.64 8.93 24.68
N LEU A 712 18.40 9.45 24.72
CA LEU A 712 17.66 9.72 25.96
C LEU A 712 17.35 8.43 26.73
N LYS A 713 17.01 7.32 26.06
CA LYS A 713 16.81 6.00 26.69
C LYS A 713 18.09 5.43 27.31
N MET A 714 19.24 5.64 26.66
CA MET A 714 20.53 5.25 27.25
C MET A 714 20.85 6.08 28.49
N SER A 715 20.62 7.40 28.42
CA SER A 715 20.76 8.30 29.56
C SER A 715 19.80 7.94 30.70
N GLU A 716 18.54 7.60 30.40
CA GLU A 716 17.56 7.13 31.39
C GLU A 716 18.04 5.85 32.07
N LYS A 717 18.58 4.87 31.33
CA LYS A 717 19.16 3.65 31.91
C LYS A 717 20.33 3.96 32.84
N GLN A 718 21.21 4.87 32.44
CA GLN A 718 22.36 5.29 33.25
C GLN A 718 21.92 5.99 34.54
N LEU A 719 20.98 6.93 34.44
CA LEU A 719 20.38 7.60 35.60
C LEU A 719 19.62 6.63 36.51
N LYS A 720 18.99 5.58 35.97
CA LYS A 720 18.35 4.52 36.77
C LYS A 720 19.37 3.71 37.57
N GLN A 721 20.51 3.38 36.96
CA GLN A 721 21.61 2.68 37.65
C GLN A 721 22.23 3.57 38.73
N GLU A 722 22.47 4.85 38.45
CA GLU A 722 22.96 5.80 39.44
C GLU A 722 21.97 6.01 40.58
N ASN A 723 20.67 6.10 40.29
CA ASN A 723 19.64 6.25 41.31
C ASN A 723 19.54 5.01 42.21
N ASN A 724 19.59 3.80 41.63
CA ASN A 724 19.65 2.57 42.42
C ASN A 724 20.90 2.52 43.31
N HIS A 725 22.06 2.92 42.77
CA HIS A 725 23.30 2.99 43.55
C HIS A 725 23.21 4.01 44.69
N LEU A 726 22.65 5.21 44.42
CA LEU A 726 22.40 6.22 45.45
C LEU A 726 21.38 5.74 46.50
N GLN A 727 20.43 4.89 46.11
CA GLN A 727 19.44 4.30 47.01
C GLN A 727 20.05 3.25 47.94
N GLU A 728 20.99 2.45 47.43
CA GLU A 728 21.83 1.55 48.24
C GLU A 728 22.73 2.33 49.21
N ILE A 729 23.37 3.40 48.73
CA ILE A 729 24.18 4.29 49.59
C ILE A 729 23.29 4.94 50.66
N LYS A 730 22.09 5.39 50.31
CA LYS A 730 21.13 5.96 51.25
C LYS A 730 20.72 4.94 52.33
N LEU A 731 20.40 3.71 51.94
CA LEU A 731 20.07 2.63 52.90
C LEU A 731 21.26 2.29 53.81
N SER A 732 22.48 2.29 53.27
CA SER A 732 23.71 2.10 54.05
C SER A 732 23.96 3.26 55.03
N LEU A 733 23.76 4.50 54.58
CA LEU A 733 23.90 5.69 55.41
C LEU A 733 22.79 5.78 56.47
N GLU A 734 21.54 5.41 56.17
CA GLU A 734 20.45 5.32 57.15
C GLU A 734 20.74 4.27 58.22
N LYS A 735 21.36 3.14 57.83
CA LYS A 735 21.82 2.11 58.77
C LYS A 735 22.95 2.62 59.66
N GLN A 736 23.94 3.32 59.10
CA GLN A 736 25.00 3.99 59.86
C GLN A 736 24.46 5.13 60.76
N ASN A 737 23.45 5.88 60.31
CA ASN A 737 22.88 6.98 61.07
C ASN A 737 22.05 6.45 62.26
N ASN A 738 21.36 5.32 62.10
CA ASN A 738 20.68 4.61 63.18
C ASN A 738 21.68 3.99 64.18
N GLU A 739 22.88 3.61 63.74
CA GLU A 739 23.97 3.17 64.63
C GLU A 739 24.65 4.34 65.36
N LEU A 740 24.79 5.50 64.70
CA LEU A 740 25.35 6.72 65.29
C LEU A 740 24.36 7.43 66.24
N LEU A 741 23.05 7.36 66.00
CA LEU A 741 22.02 7.81 66.93
C LEU A 741 22.04 7.06 68.28
N LYS A 742 22.73 5.91 68.36
CA LYS A 742 22.98 5.17 69.62
C LYS A 742 24.28 5.58 70.34
N ARG A 743 25.13 6.44 69.77
CA ARG A 743 26.37 6.91 70.41
C ARG A 743 26.54 8.41 70.20
N GLY A 744 26.21 9.19 71.23
CA GLY A 744 26.51 10.61 71.25
C GLY A 744 28.01 10.88 71.37
N ALA A 745 28.55 11.75 70.50
CA ALA A 745 29.71 12.60 70.75
C ALA A 745 29.84 13.70 69.66
N ASP A 746 30.11 14.92 70.11
CA ASP A 746 29.71 16.20 69.51
C ASP A 746 30.81 16.89 68.66
N THR A 747 31.54 16.15 67.82
CA THR A 747 32.61 16.74 66.97
C THR A 747 32.51 16.42 65.48
N ASP A 748 31.76 15.38 65.10
CA ASP A 748 31.63 14.96 63.70
C ASP A 748 30.46 15.63 62.95
N VAL A 749 29.49 16.16 63.70
CA VAL A 749 28.28 16.83 63.19
C VAL A 749 28.61 18.13 62.45
N ARG A 750 29.55 18.95 62.98
CA ARG A 750 29.92 20.24 62.37
C ARG A 750 30.66 20.11 61.03
N ARG A 751 31.41 19.02 60.83
CA ARG A 751 32.10 18.75 59.54
C ARG A 751 31.08 18.32 58.49
N LYS A 752 30.16 17.42 58.87
CA LYS A 752 29.08 16.94 58.00
C LYS A 752 28.05 18.04 57.67
N GLU A 753 27.76 18.98 58.56
CA GLU A 753 26.89 20.13 58.25
C GLU A 753 27.47 21.07 57.19
N LYS A 754 28.80 21.27 57.18
CA LYS A 754 29.49 22.11 56.18
C LYS A 754 29.47 21.45 54.79
N GLU A 755 29.65 20.15 54.75
CA GLU A 755 29.59 19.33 53.53
C GLU A 755 28.15 19.26 52.97
N ASN A 756 27.16 19.11 53.84
CA ASN A 756 25.74 19.08 53.48
C ASN A 756 25.27 20.44 52.92
N ARG A 757 25.75 21.57 53.48
CA ARG A 757 25.48 22.91 52.90
C ARG A 757 26.09 23.10 51.52
N LYS A 758 27.27 22.52 51.26
CA LYS A 758 27.94 22.59 49.95
C LYS A 758 27.17 21.78 48.90
N LEU A 759 26.78 20.55 49.26
CA LEU A 759 25.94 19.68 48.42
C LEU A 759 24.56 20.31 48.17
N HIS A 760 23.96 21.02 49.12
CA HIS A 760 22.71 21.75 48.90
C HIS A 760 22.84 22.94 47.95
N MET A 761 23.97 23.65 47.95
CA MET A 761 24.22 24.71 46.96
C MET A 761 24.43 24.14 45.56
N GLU A 762 25.16 23.03 45.43
CA GLU A 762 25.35 22.34 44.15
C GLU A 762 24.03 21.77 43.61
N LEU A 763 23.22 21.13 44.47
CA LEU A 763 21.89 20.63 44.10
C LEU A 763 20.95 21.76 43.66
N LYS A 764 21.03 22.94 44.29
CA LYS A 764 20.24 24.11 43.92
C LYS A 764 20.66 24.68 42.57
N SER A 765 21.97 24.79 42.32
CA SER A 765 22.51 25.22 41.03
C SER A 765 22.10 24.28 39.90
N GLU A 766 22.14 22.97 40.13
CA GLU A 766 21.79 22.00 39.11
C GLU A 766 20.27 21.96 38.86
N ARG A 767 19.45 22.16 39.89
CA ARG A 767 18.00 22.39 39.73
C ARG A 767 17.70 23.62 38.88
N GLU A 768 18.40 24.73 39.08
CA GLU A 768 18.18 25.96 38.30
C GLU A 768 18.54 25.77 36.82
N LYS A 769 19.62 25.03 36.51
CA LYS A 769 19.98 24.67 35.13
C LYS A 769 18.94 23.76 34.47
N LEU A 770 18.48 22.73 35.18
CA LEU A 770 17.45 21.82 34.68
C LEU A 770 16.11 22.56 34.46
N THR A 771 15.74 23.48 35.34
CA THR A 771 14.54 24.32 35.16
C THR A 771 14.68 25.24 33.95
N GLN A 772 15.85 25.87 33.72
CA GLN A 772 16.10 26.66 32.51
C GLN A 772 16.02 25.83 31.23
N MET A 773 16.55 24.61 31.26
CA MET A 773 16.49 23.69 30.12
C MET A 773 15.05 23.23 29.85
N MET A 774 14.26 22.98 30.89
CA MET A 774 12.84 22.63 30.78
C MET A 774 12.02 23.79 30.19
N ILE A 775 12.28 25.04 30.58
CA ILE A 775 11.62 26.22 30.00
C ILE A 775 11.98 26.36 28.51
N LYS A 776 13.24 26.12 28.14
CA LYS A 776 13.68 26.17 26.75
C LYS A 776 12.96 25.12 25.89
N TYR A 777 12.91 23.86 26.33
CA TYR A 777 12.21 22.81 25.61
C TYR A 777 10.69 23.03 25.58
N GLN A 778 10.10 23.60 26.64
CA GLN A 778 8.69 23.95 26.62
C GLN A 778 8.38 25.03 25.59
N LYS A 779 9.29 25.98 25.37
CA LYS A 779 9.16 27.00 24.31
C LYS A 779 9.27 26.40 22.92
N GLU A 780 10.25 25.52 22.68
CA GLU A 780 10.41 24.81 21.41
C GLU A 780 9.20 23.93 21.07
N ILE A 781 8.62 23.25 22.07
CA ILE A 781 7.39 22.46 21.89
C ILE A 781 6.21 23.35 21.48
N ASN A 782 6.06 24.53 22.09
CA ASN A 782 4.97 25.45 21.76
C ASN A 782 5.14 26.06 20.36
N GLU A 783 6.37 26.35 19.93
CA GLU A 783 6.67 26.82 18.56
C GLU A 783 6.37 25.73 17.52
N MET A 784 6.73 24.49 17.81
CA MET A 784 6.45 23.34 16.92
C MET A 784 4.95 23.05 16.82
N GLN A 785 4.20 23.20 17.92
CA GLN A 785 2.74 23.09 17.92
C GLN A 785 2.06 24.17 17.07
N ALA A 786 2.60 25.40 17.07
CA ALA A 786 2.09 26.48 16.23
C ALA A 786 2.31 26.19 14.73
N GLN A 787 3.47 25.64 14.35
CA GLN A 787 3.75 25.24 12.97
C GLN A 787 2.86 24.10 12.47
N ILE A 788 2.61 23.09 13.31
CA ILE A 788 1.72 21.97 12.96
C ILE A 788 0.29 22.46 12.72
N ALA A 789 -0.18 23.44 13.51
CA ALA A 789 -1.49 24.05 13.32
C ALA A 789 -1.59 24.81 11.98
N GLU A 790 -0.54 25.55 11.61
CA GLU A 790 -0.45 26.28 10.34
C GLU A 790 -0.43 25.33 9.12
N GLU A 791 0.37 24.26 9.17
CA GLU A 791 0.39 23.24 8.10
C GLU A 791 -0.94 22.48 7.98
N SER A 792 -1.58 22.16 9.10
CA SER A 792 -2.91 21.53 9.11
C SER A 792 -3.94 22.41 8.42
N GLN A 793 -3.88 23.73 8.64
CA GLN A 793 -4.78 24.68 7.98
C GLN A 793 -4.55 24.69 6.47
N ILE A 794 -3.30 24.78 6.01
CA ILE A 794 -2.93 24.78 4.58
C ILE A 794 -3.39 23.48 3.90
N ARG A 795 -3.29 22.34 4.58
CA ARG A 795 -3.72 21.03 4.05
C ARG A 795 -5.22 20.99 3.79
N ILE A 796 -6.03 21.52 4.70
CA ILE A 796 -7.49 21.61 4.53
C ILE A 796 -7.83 22.50 3.32
N GLU A 797 -7.14 23.63 3.16
CA GLU A 797 -7.36 24.52 2.03
C GLU A 797 -7.04 23.85 0.68
N LEU A 798 -5.90 23.17 0.58
CA LEU A 798 -5.50 22.45 -0.63
C LEU A 798 -6.47 21.32 -0.98
N GLN A 799 -6.97 20.59 0.01
CA GLN A 799 -7.97 19.53 -0.20
C GLN A 799 -9.28 20.11 -0.74
N MET A 800 -9.75 21.22 -0.18
CA MET A 800 -10.97 21.89 -0.63
C MET A 800 -10.84 22.42 -2.07
N THR A 801 -9.66 22.92 -2.48
CA THR A 801 -9.41 23.33 -3.86
C THR A 801 -9.39 22.13 -4.82
N LEU A 802 -8.82 21.00 -4.40
CA LEU A 802 -8.77 19.78 -5.20
C LEU A 802 -10.18 19.23 -5.45
N ASP A 803 -11.02 19.17 -4.41
CA ASP A 803 -12.42 18.73 -4.51
C ASP A 803 -13.25 19.63 -5.44
N SER A 804 -12.98 20.94 -5.45
CA SER A 804 -13.60 21.90 -6.37
C SER A 804 -13.20 21.62 -7.83
N LYS A 805 -11.90 21.41 -8.09
CA LYS A 805 -11.39 21.11 -9.44
C LYS A 805 -11.89 19.77 -9.98
N ASP A 806 -12.05 18.75 -9.13
CA ASP A 806 -12.64 17.47 -9.53
C ASP A 806 -14.11 17.62 -9.97
N SER A 807 -14.88 18.50 -9.30
CA SER A 807 -16.23 18.83 -9.73
C SER A 807 -16.26 19.56 -11.08
N ASP A 808 -15.30 20.45 -11.35
CA ASP A 808 -15.18 21.13 -12.64
C ASP A 808 -14.86 20.13 -13.77
N ILE A 809 -13.98 19.16 -13.52
CA ILE A 809 -13.65 18.08 -14.45
C ILE A 809 -14.89 17.23 -14.76
N GLU A 810 -15.69 16.89 -13.74
CA GLU A 810 -16.94 16.15 -13.93
C GLU A 810 -17.94 16.94 -14.78
N GLN A 811 -18.03 18.25 -14.55
CA GLN A 811 -18.88 19.15 -15.34
C GLN A 811 -18.45 19.20 -16.81
N LEU A 812 -17.15 19.32 -17.08
CA LEU A 812 -16.58 19.32 -18.43
C LEU A 812 -16.78 17.98 -19.15
N ARG A 813 -16.63 16.85 -18.43
CA ARG A 813 -16.93 15.51 -18.96
C ARG A 813 -18.40 15.37 -19.35
N SER A 814 -19.32 15.87 -18.53
CA SER A 814 -20.74 15.87 -18.84
C SER A 814 -21.09 16.74 -20.05
N GLN A 815 -20.41 17.88 -20.24
CA GLN A 815 -20.57 18.72 -21.43
C GLN A 815 -20.06 18.03 -22.70
N LEU A 816 -18.90 17.37 -22.63
CA LEU A 816 -18.37 16.56 -23.74
C LEU A 816 -19.32 15.41 -24.13
N GLN A 817 -19.94 14.76 -23.16
CA GLN A 817 -20.92 13.69 -23.39
C GLN A 817 -22.20 14.21 -24.08
N SER A 818 -22.62 15.44 -23.80
CA SER A 818 -23.76 16.08 -24.46
C SER A 818 -23.47 16.46 -25.93
N LEU A 819 -22.21 16.78 -26.24
CA LEU A 819 -21.76 17.08 -27.61
C LEU A 819 -21.63 15.81 -28.47
N HIS A 820 -21.31 14.66 -27.86
CA HIS A 820 -21.17 13.38 -28.57
C HIS A 820 -22.49 12.83 -29.12
N ILE A 821 -23.62 13.08 -28.45
CA ILE A 821 -24.95 12.60 -28.87
C ILE A 821 -25.49 13.39 -30.08
N GLY A 822 -24.95 14.57 -30.37
CA GLY A 822 -25.37 15.39 -31.52
C GLY A 822 -24.89 14.91 -32.89
N LEU A 823 -23.94 13.96 -32.94
CA LEU A 823 -23.32 13.48 -34.19
C LEU A 823 -23.92 12.17 -34.74
N ASP A 824 -24.71 11.44 -33.94
CA ASP A 824 -25.22 10.11 -34.33
C ASP A 824 -26.60 10.14 -35.02
N ASN A 825 -27.21 11.32 -35.22
CA ASN A 825 -28.55 11.46 -35.83
C ASN A 825 -28.57 11.78 -37.34
N SER A 826 -27.52 11.41 -38.08
CA SER A 826 -27.48 11.61 -39.54
C SER A 826 -26.97 10.36 -40.28
N SER A 827 -27.83 9.35 -40.43
CA SER A 827 -27.74 8.37 -41.52
C SER A 827 -29.11 7.70 -41.74
N ILE A 828 -29.59 7.71 -42.99
CA ILE A 828 -30.90 7.22 -43.46
C ILE A 828 -30.72 5.84 -44.13
N GLY A 829 -31.66 4.91 -43.90
CA GLY A 829 -31.78 3.64 -44.63
C GLY A 829 -33.12 2.89 -44.45
N SER A 830 -34.13 3.31 -45.21
CA SER A 830 -35.21 2.59 -45.96
C SER A 830 -35.89 1.26 -45.49
N GLY A 831 -37.13 1.36 -44.94
CA GLY A 831 -38.40 0.64 -45.28
C GLY A 831 -38.67 -0.83 -44.86
N PRO A 832 -39.94 -1.32 -44.91
CA PRO A 832 -41.20 -0.80 -44.33
C PRO A 832 -41.99 -1.86 -43.49
N GLY A 833 -42.89 -1.44 -42.59
CA GLY A 833 -43.83 -2.38 -41.93
C GLY A 833 -44.54 -1.85 -40.67
N ASP A 834 -45.72 -1.27 -40.90
CA ASP A 834 -46.95 -1.26 -40.08
C ASP A 834 -46.98 -0.90 -38.57
N THR A 835 -47.72 0.20 -38.34
CA THR A 835 -48.82 0.42 -37.37
C THR A 835 -48.55 0.93 -35.95
N GLU A 836 -49.24 2.07 -35.71
CA GLU A 836 -49.85 2.57 -34.46
C GLU A 836 -49.01 3.43 -33.48
N THR A 837 -49.12 4.75 -33.74
CA THR A 837 -49.43 5.86 -32.82
C THR A 837 -49.26 5.64 -31.31
N ASP A 838 -48.33 6.38 -30.68
CA ASP A 838 -48.67 7.27 -29.56
C ASP A 838 -47.58 8.36 -29.34
N ASP A 839 -48.03 9.47 -28.78
CA ASP A 839 -47.50 10.84 -28.84
C ASP A 839 -46.15 11.15 -28.15
N GLY A 840 -45.43 12.13 -28.74
CA GLY A 840 -45.00 13.34 -28.01
C GLY A 840 -43.71 13.32 -27.16
N PHE A 841 -42.57 13.57 -27.80
CA PHE A 841 -41.36 14.17 -27.18
C PHE A 841 -41.67 15.57 -26.59
N PRO A 842 -40.96 16.08 -25.53
CA PRO A 842 -39.51 16.20 -25.60
C PRO A 842 -38.73 15.81 -24.32
N GLY A 843 -38.04 14.68 -24.39
CA GLY A 843 -36.85 14.41 -23.57
C GLY A 843 -35.65 15.22 -24.08
N MET A 844 -35.60 16.51 -23.74
CA MET A 844 -34.50 17.41 -24.11
C MET A 844 -34.13 18.37 -22.95
N LEU A 845 -34.10 17.88 -21.71
CA LEU A 845 -33.64 18.69 -20.55
C LEU A 845 -33.08 17.88 -19.36
N PHE A 846 -32.45 16.72 -19.59
CA PHE A 846 -32.09 15.80 -18.50
C PHE A 846 -30.65 15.90 -17.95
N LEU A 847 -29.82 16.84 -18.40
CA LEU A 847 -28.45 17.00 -17.90
C LEU A 847 -28.02 18.47 -17.72
N LEU A 848 -28.90 19.30 -17.15
CA LEU A 848 -28.49 20.57 -16.56
C LEU A 848 -28.04 20.34 -15.11
N ILE A 849 -26.74 20.49 -14.90
CA ILE A 849 -26.01 20.66 -13.64
C ILE A 849 -26.86 21.51 -12.67
N PHE A 850 -27.13 21.00 -11.47
CA PHE A 850 -27.90 21.74 -10.46
C PHE A 850 -26.98 22.78 -9.80
N LEU A 851 -27.03 24.00 -10.33
CA LEU A 851 -26.40 25.20 -9.77
C LEU A 851 -27.52 26.11 -9.26
N CYS A 852 -27.64 26.30 -7.95
CA CYS A 852 -28.61 27.27 -7.43
C CYS A 852 -28.19 27.84 -6.08
N TRP A 853 -28.77 28.99 -5.76
CA TRP A 853 -28.62 29.67 -4.48
C TRP A 853 -29.52 29.01 -3.43
N LEU A 854 -28.92 28.47 -2.38
CA LEU A 854 -29.60 28.01 -1.17
C LEU A 854 -29.21 28.89 0.02
N SER A 855 -30.06 29.00 1.04
CA SER A 855 -29.74 29.82 2.21
C SER A 855 -29.48 28.98 3.46
N LEU A 856 -28.40 29.30 4.19
CA LEU A 856 -28.00 28.67 5.45
C LEU A 856 -28.34 29.57 6.65
N PRO A 857 -28.67 29.00 7.82
CA PRO A 857 -29.00 29.78 9.01
C PRO A 857 -27.76 30.40 9.68
N VAL A 858 -27.85 31.68 10.05
CA VAL A 858 -26.84 32.41 10.84
C VAL A 858 -26.98 32.04 12.31
N ARG A 859 -25.93 31.47 12.91
CA ARG A 859 -25.98 30.96 14.30
C ARG A 859 -25.91 32.03 15.40
N ASN A 860 -25.65 33.30 15.07
CA ASN A 860 -25.33 34.35 16.06
C ASN A 860 -26.51 35.24 16.50
N ASN A 861 -27.74 35.05 16.02
CA ASN A 861 -28.85 35.98 16.30
C ASN A 861 -29.92 35.37 17.21
N THR A 862 -30.15 35.98 18.38
CA THR A 862 -30.94 35.39 19.49
C THR A 862 -32.46 35.55 19.33
N LYS A 863 -32.97 36.25 18.30
CA LYS A 863 -34.42 36.52 18.16
C LYS A 863 -35.12 35.85 16.96
N LYS A 864 -34.43 35.51 15.86
CA LYS A 864 -34.93 34.74 14.69
C LYS A 864 -33.74 34.13 13.92
N PHE A 865 -33.94 33.06 13.15
CA PHE A 865 -32.92 32.59 12.18
C PHE A 865 -32.72 33.67 11.11
N GLY A 866 -31.51 34.23 11.00
CA GLY A 866 -31.10 34.96 9.79
C GLY A 866 -30.67 33.96 8.72
N TRP A 867 -30.89 34.25 7.44
CA TRP A 867 -30.52 33.38 6.32
C TRP A 867 -29.44 34.01 5.46
N VAL A 868 -28.35 33.29 5.17
CA VAL A 868 -27.26 33.73 4.28
C VAL A 868 -27.28 32.87 3.02
N LYS A 869 -27.38 33.52 1.86
CA LYS A 869 -27.31 32.85 0.56
C LYS A 869 -25.91 32.31 0.31
N LYS A 870 -25.85 31.05 -0.12
CA LYS A 870 -24.64 30.37 -0.61
C LYS A 870 -24.94 29.77 -1.98
N TYR A 871 -23.93 29.78 -2.83
CA TYR A 871 -24.02 29.14 -4.14
C TYR A 871 -23.68 27.66 -3.98
N VAL A 872 -24.59 26.77 -4.36
CA VAL A 872 -24.44 25.32 -4.10
C VAL A 872 -24.30 24.54 -5.39
N ILE A 873 -23.28 23.68 -5.44
CA ILE A 873 -23.01 22.75 -6.54
C ILE A 873 -23.07 21.33 -6.01
N VAL A 874 -23.85 20.48 -6.67
CA VAL A 874 -23.93 19.04 -6.34
C VAL A 874 -23.25 18.24 -7.45
N SER A 875 -22.14 17.59 -7.10
CA SER A 875 -21.46 16.64 -7.97
C SER A 875 -22.01 15.22 -7.76
N SER A 876 -21.46 14.20 -8.43
CA SER A 876 -21.92 12.81 -8.19
C SER A 876 -21.59 12.29 -6.79
N LYS A 877 -20.58 12.87 -6.13
CA LYS A 877 -20.04 12.39 -4.83
C LYS A 877 -20.03 13.45 -3.72
N LYS A 878 -20.08 14.75 -4.03
CA LYS A 878 -19.91 15.83 -3.06
C LYS A 878 -20.95 16.95 -3.24
N ILE A 879 -21.18 17.72 -2.18
CA ILE A 879 -21.96 18.97 -2.18
C ILE A 879 -21.03 20.11 -1.78
N LEU A 880 -20.83 21.06 -2.67
CA LEU A 880 -19.94 22.21 -2.50
C LEU A 880 -20.76 23.47 -2.24
N PHE A 881 -20.39 24.24 -1.23
CA PHE A 881 -21.00 25.52 -0.87
C PHE A 881 -19.99 26.64 -1.07
N TYR A 882 -20.34 27.67 -1.83
CA TYR A 882 -19.52 28.86 -2.08
C TYR A 882 -20.19 30.12 -1.53
N ASP A 883 -19.37 31.09 -1.13
CA ASP A 883 -19.84 32.37 -0.60
C ASP A 883 -20.27 33.32 -1.72
N SER A 884 -19.60 33.27 -2.88
CA SER A 884 -19.90 34.05 -4.07
C SER A 884 -19.61 33.28 -5.37
N GLU A 885 -20.08 33.80 -6.52
CA GLU A 885 -19.70 33.26 -7.83
C GLU A 885 -18.21 33.48 -8.15
N GLN A 886 -17.58 34.52 -7.62
CA GLN A 886 -16.13 34.74 -7.74
C GLN A 886 -15.33 33.65 -7.01
N ASP A 887 -15.78 33.23 -5.83
CA ASP A 887 -15.14 32.14 -5.08
C ASP A 887 -15.25 30.80 -5.82
N LYS A 888 -16.33 30.61 -6.59
CA LYS A 888 -16.47 29.45 -7.49
C LYS A 888 -15.43 29.50 -8.62
N GLU A 889 -15.28 30.65 -9.28
CA GLU A 889 -14.28 30.81 -10.36
C GLU A 889 -12.84 30.59 -9.86
N GLN A 890 -12.58 30.92 -8.59
CA GLN A 890 -11.30 30.71 -7.93
C GLN A 890 -11.16 29.32 -7.28
N SER A 891 -12.17 28.44 -7.39
CA SER A 891 -12.20 27.11 -6.76
C SER A 891 -11.95 27.13 -5.25
N ASN A 892 -12.63 28.06 -4.57
CA ASN A 892 -12.49 28.32 -3.14
C ASN A 892 -13.82 28.07 -2.38
N PRO A 893 -14.23 26.80 -2.15
CA PRO A 893 -15.47 26.52 -1.44
C PRO A 893 -15.39 26.86 0.05
N TYR A 894 -16.51 27.29 0.63
CA TYR A 894 -16.70 27.55 2.06
C TYR A 894 -16.86 26.26 2.87
N MET A 895 -17.61 25.30 2.32
CA MET A 895 -17.89 24.02 2.94
C MET A 895 -18.06 22.94 1.87
N VAL A 896 -17.57 21.74 2.15
CA VAL A 896 -17.72 20.55 1.30
C VAL A 896 -18.33 19.43 2.12
N LEU A 897 -19.37 18.78 1.61
CA LEU A 897 -20.02 17.62 2.22
C LEU A 897 -19.97 16.40 1.32
N ASP A 898 -19.72 15.24 1.92
CA ASP A 898 -19.66 13.96 1.22
C ASP A 898 -21.05 13.33 1.10
N ILE A 899 -21.51 13.06 -0.13
CA ILE A 899 -22.86 12.54 -0.40
C ILE A 899 -23.05 11.14 0.21
N ASP A 900 -22.00 10.32 0.16
CA ASP A 900 -21.90 8.98 0.73
C ASP A 900 -21.81 8.97 2.27
N LYS A 901 -21.60 10.14 2.89
CA LYS A 901 -21.67 10.36 4.34
C LYS A 901 -22.96 11.05 4.78
N LEU A 902 -23.90 11.28 3.87
CA LEU A 902 -25.24 11.76 4.20
C LEU A 902 -26.09 10.61 4.73
N PHE A 903 -26.62 10.77 5.93
CA PHE A 903 -27.54 9.81 6.54
C PHE A 903 -28.95 9.92 5.97
N HIS A 904 -29.49 11.14 5.87
CA HIS A 904 -30.79 11.37 5.25
C HIS A 904 -30.99 12.83 4.84
N VAL A 905 -31.93 13.04 3.91
CA VAL A 905 -32.42 14.36 3.50
C VAL A 905 -33.95 14.35 3.55
N ARG A 906 -34.57 15.29 4.27
CA ARG A 906 -36.04 15.34 4.42
C ARG A 906 -36.60 16.76 4.56
N PRO A 907 -37.89 16.99 4.24
CA PRO A 907 -38.59 18.21 4.63
C PRO A 907 -38.63 18.38 6.15
N VAL A 908 -38.68 19.63 6.57
CA VAL A 908 -38.72 20.04 7.98
C VAL A 908 -40.16 20.26 8.43
N THR A 909 -40.46 19.89 9.68
CA THR A 909 -41.76 20.08 10.34
C THR A 909 -41.68 21.19 11.40
N GLN A 910 -42.83 21.70 11.87
CA GLN A 910 -42.89 22.75 12.91
C GLN A 910 -42.11 22.39 14.18
N THR A 911 -42.03 21.10 14.51
CA THR A 911 -41.27 20.58 15.66
C THR A 911 -39.76 20.58 15.46
N ASP A 912 -39.27 20.56 14.22
CA ASP A 912 -37.83 20.56 13.92
C ASP A 912 -37.21 21.97 13.95
N VAL A 913 -38.03 23.04 13.81
CA VAL A 913 -37.59 24.45 13.73
C VAL A 913 -38.50 25.40 14.50
N TYR A 914 -38.25 25.57 15.80
CA TYR A 914 -39.06 26.47 16.64
C TYR A 914 -38.76 27.98 16.47
N ARG A 915 -37.67 28.35 15.76
CA ARG A 915 -37.27 29.76 15.55
C ARG A 915 -37.45 30.27 14.11
N ALA A 916 -38.01 29.46 13.21
CA ALA A 916 -38.27 29.84 11.81
C ALA A 916 -39.69 30.42 11.64
N ASP A 917 -39.88 31.31 10.65
CA ASP A 917 -41.21 31.90 10.37
C ASP A 917 -42.16 30.84 9.78
N ALA A 918 -43.43 30.84 10.17
CA ALA A 918 -44.43 29.87 9.70
C ALA A 918 -44.58 29.85 8.16
N LYS A 919 -44.32 30.98 7.50
CA LYS A 919 -44.32 31.07 6.02
C LYS A 919 -43.07 30.48 5.37
N GLU A 920 -41.98 30.31 6.11
CA GLU A 920 -40.70 29.79 5.61
C GLU A 920 -40.59 28.28 5.74
N ILE A 921 -41.23 27.69 6.75
CA ILE A 921 -41.17 26.25 7.07
C ILE A 921 -41.42 25.33 5.85
N PRO A 922 -42.41 25.58 4.98
CA PRO A 922 -42.65 24.73 3.81
C PRO A 922 -41.49 24.69 2.80
N ARG A 923 -40.55 25.65 2.89
CA ARG A 923 -39.40 25.80 1.98
C ARG A 923 -38.08 25.29 2.58
N ILE A 924 -38.11 24.79 3.83
CA ILE A 924 -36.92 24.31 4.54
C ILE A 924 -36.80 22.78 4.39
N PHE A 925 -35.57 22.31 4.22
CA PHE A 925 -35.23 20.89 4.31
C PHE A 925 -33.97 20.68 5.16
N GLN A 926 -33.88 19.49 5.72
CA GLN A 926 -32.83 19.05 6.62
C GLN A 926 -31.92 18.04 5.92
N ILE A 927 -30.62 18.19 6.15
CA ILE A 927 -29.57 17.22 5.81
C ILE A 927 -28.91 16.75 7.11
N LEU A 928 -28.86 15.44 7.33
CA LEU A 928 -28.10 14.83 8.43
C LEU A 928 -26.89 14.09 7.85
N TYR A 929 -25.70 14.31 8.41
CA TYR A 929 -24.43 13.78 7.87
C TYR A 929 -23.42 13.44 8.98
N ALA A 930 -22.43 12.59 8.66
CA ALA A 930 -21.36 12.22 9.59
C ALA A 930 -20.35 13.36 9.76
N ASN A 931 -19.92 13.64 10.99
CA ASN A 931 -18.98 14.74 11.28
C ASN A 931 -17.67 14.67 10.47
N GLU A 932 -17.18 13.47 10.16
CA GLU A 932 -15.96 13.23 9.37
C GLU A 932 -16.12 13.52 7.86
N GLY A 933 -17.35 13.70 7.37
CA GLY A 933 -17.65 13.99 5.96
C GLY A 933 -17.85 15.48 5.67
N GLU A 934 -17.50 16.38 6.60
CA GLU A 934 -17.59 17.83 6.46
C GLU A 934 -16.20 18.46 6.53
N SER A 935 -15.81 19.15 5.45
CA SER A 935 -14.64 20.02 5.40
C SER A 935 -15.10 21.47 5.37
N LYS A 936 -14.64 22.27 6.33
CA LYS A 936 -15.08 23.66 6.49
C LYS A 936 -13.89 24.58 6.77
N LYS A 937 -13.86 25.76 6.15
CA LYS A 937 -12.93 26.84 6.54
C LYS A 937 -13.39 27.45 7.87
N GLU A 938 -12.59 27.29 8.93
CA GLU A 938 -12.85 27.94 10.22
C GLU A 938 -12.67 29.46 10.12
N GLN A 939 -13.58 30.22 10.75
CA GLN A 939 -13.35 31.60 11.16
C GLN A 939 -13.14 31.59 12.67
N GLU A 940 -12.08 32.24 13.14
CA GLU A 940 -11.71 32.33 14.56
C GLU A 940 -12.86 32.80 15.47
N PHE A 941 -12.82 32.32 16.72
CA PHE A 941 -13.40 32.82 18.00
C PHE A 941 -14.33 31.86 18.76
N PRO A 942 -14.30 31.93 20.11
CA PRO A 942 -13.96 30.79 20.97
C PRO A 942 -15.20 30.11 21.55
N VAL A 943 -15.04 28.83 21.92
CA VAL A 943 -16.10 28.07 22.60
C VAL A 943 -15.72 27.83 24.06
N GLU A 944 -16.55 28.38 24.94
CA GLU A 944 -16.59 28.10 26.39
C GLU A 944 -16.80 26.59 26.67
N PRO A 945 -16.35 26.09 27.83
CA PRO A 945 -16.47 24.68 28.17
C PRO A 945 -17.89 24.37 28.67
N MET A 946 -18.64 23.54 27.94
CA MET A 946 -19.80 22.83 28.49
C MET A 946 -19.43 21.36 28.72
N GLY A 947 -19.33 20.98 29.99
CA GLY A 947 -19.38 19.59 30.40
C GLY A 947 -20.82 19.08 30.41
N GLU A 948 -21.00 17.76 30.31
CA GLU A 948 -21.92 17.00 31.17
C GLU A 948 -21.81 15.48 30.94
N LYS A 949 -21.87 14.74 32.05
CA LYS A 949 -21.92 13.28 32.14
C LYS A 949 -23.25 12.77 31.59
N SER A 950 -23.26 11.72 30.77
CA SER A 950 -24.51 11.11 30.30
C SER A 950 -24.88 9.86 31.11
N ASN A 951 -26.00 9.94 31.84
CA ASN A 951 -26.65 8.85 32.58
C ASN A 951 -27.66 8.12 31.66
N TYR A 952 -27.29 6.97 31.10
CA TYR A 952 -28.23 6.08 30.40
C TYR A 952 -27.91 4.61 30.70
N ILE A 953 -28.91 3.72 30.55
CA ILE A 953 -28.79 2.29 30.85
C ILE A 953 -28.82 1.48 29.54
N CYS A 954 -27.78 0.70 29.27
CA CYS A 954 -27.68 -0.13 28.07
C CYS A 954 -28.23 -1.55 28.28
N HIS A 955 -29.17 -2.00 27.44
CA HIS A 955 -29.67 -3.38 27.49
C HIS A 955 -30.16 -3.89 26.11
N LYS A 956 -29.68 -5.06 25.65
CA LYS A 956 -30.04 -5.70 24.36
C LYS A 956 -30.04 -4.73 23.15
N GLY A 957 -29.07 -3.81 23.11
CA GLY A 957 -28.91 -2.81 22.04
C GLY A 957 -29.72 -1.51 22.21
N HIS A 958 -30.56 -1.41 23.24
CA HIS A 958 -31.28 -0.18 23.60
C HIS A 958 -30.49 0.69 24.56
N GLU A 959 -30.73 2.00 24.52
CA GLU A 959 -30.24 2.98 25.50
C GLU A 959 -31.43 3.63 26.19
N PHE A 960 -31.73 3.15 27.39
CA PHE A 960 -32.89 3.57 28.17
C PHE A 960 -32.58 4.77 29.04
N ILE A 961 -33.45 5.77 28.98
CA ILE A 961 -33.51 6.91 29.89
C ILE A 961 -34.74 6.79 30.80
N PRO A 962 -34.63 7.13 32.11
CA PRO A 962 -35.78 7.17 32.99
C PRO A 962 -36.76 8.29 32.62
N THR A 963 -38.04 7.95 32.48
CA THR A 963 -39.12 8.88 32.10
C THR A 963 -40.37 8.63 32.95
N LEU A 964 -41.22 9.65 33.11
CA LEU A 964 -42.51 9.57 33.82
C LEU A 964 -43.63 10.06 32.89
N TYR A 965 -44.73 9.30 32.77
CA TYR A 965 -45.86 9.66 31.90
C TYR A 965 -47.08 10.06 32.72
N HIS A 966 -47.53 11.31 32.61
CA HIS A 966 -48.74 11.78 33.32
C HIS A 966 -50.03 11.73 32.47
N PHE A 967 -49.92 11.23 31.23
CA PHE A 967 -51.00 11.12 30.24
C PHE A 967 -51.08 9.70 29.65
N PRO A 968 -52.23 9.25 29.12
CA PRO A 968 -52.44 7.89 28.63
C PRO A 968 -51.32 7.32 27.76
N THR A 969 -50.54 6.38 28.31
CA THR A 969 -49.40 5.71 27.65
C THR A 969 -49.27 4.28 28.17
N ASN A 970 -49.08 3.27 27.32
CA ASN A 970 -48.96 1.87 27.74
C ASN A 970 -47.55 1.32 27.52
N CYS A 971 -47.17 0.32 28.32
CA CYS A 971 -45.90 -0.39 28.19
C CYS A 971 -45.90 -1.32 26.98
N GLU A 972 -44.87 -1.24 26.15
CA GLU A 972 -44.76 -2.08 24.95
C GLU A 972 -44.30 -3.51 25.23
N ALA A 973 -43.85 -3.83 26.45
CA ALA A 973 -43.48 -5.19 26.85
C ALA A 973 -44.66 -5.97 27.45
N CYS A 974 -45.48 -5.33 28.30
CA CYS A 974 -46.59 -6.01 29.01
C CYS A 974 -47.99 -5.44 28.74
N MET A 975 -48.10 -4.41 27.90
CA MET A 975 -49.35 -3.71 27.54
C MET A 975 -50.11 -3.04 28.70
N LYS A 976 -49.53 -3.01 29.91
CA LYS A 976 -50.11 -2.31 31.07
C LYS A 976 -49.84 -0.80 31.02
N PRO A 977 -50.68 0.05 31.65
CA PRO A 977 -50.47 1.49 31.68
C PRO A 977 -49.12 1.90 32.30
N LEU A 978 -48.41 2.81 31.65
CA LEU A 978 -47.19 3.49 32.14
C LEU A 978 -47.49 4.85 32.79
N TRP A 979 -48.76 5.21 32.93
CA TRP A 979 -49.16 6.57 33.29
C TRP A 979 -50.08 6.68 34.50
N HIS A 980 -49.99 7.80 35.20
CA HIS A 980 -50.93 8.22 36.26
C HIS A 980 -50.81 9.75 36.47
N MET A 981 -51.92 10.44 36.73
CA MET A 981 -51.94 11.91 36.80
C MET A 981 -51.04 12.49 37.91
N PHE A 982 -51.01 11.87 39.11
CA PHE A 982 -50.21 12.37 40.24
C PHE A 982 -48.90 11.61 40.51
N LYS A 983 -48.86 10.29 40.35
CA LYS A 983 -47.68 9.45 40.62
C LYS A 983 -47.59 8.30 39.61
N PRO A 984 -47.00 8.53 38.42
CA PRO A 984 -46.86 7.49 37.42
C PRO A 984 -45.85 6.41 37.85
N PRO A 985 -46.06 5.14 37.44
CA PRO A 985 -45.13 4.06 37.71
C PRO A 985 -43.76 4.33 37.01
N PRO A 986 -42.63 3.85 37.58
CA PRO A 986 -41.32 4.06 36.99
C PRO A 986 -41.23 3.48 35.57
N ALA A 987 -40.93 4.34 34.60
CA ALA A 987 -40.83 3.96 33.20
C ALA A 987 -39.44 4.28 32.63
N LEU A 988 -39.08 3.55 31.58
CA LEU A 988 -37.89 3.72 30.79
C LEU A 988 -38.30 3.92 29.33
N GLU A 989 -37.68 4.88 28.66
CA GLU A 989 -37.85 5.10 27.22
C GLU A 989 -36.50 4.92 26.52
N CYS A 990 -36.46 4.14 25.45
CA CYS A 990 -35.25 4.02 24.65
C CYS A 990 -35.06 5.27 23.79
N ARG A 991 -33.91 5.95 23.89
CA ARG A 991 -33.63 7.13 23.06
C ARG A 991 -33.41 6.83 21.58
N ARG A 992 -33.22 5.56 21.20
CA ARG A 992 -32.92 5.12 19.82
C ARG A 992 -34.16 4.74 19.02
N CYS A 993 -35.08 4.00 19.64
CA CYS A 993 -36.28 3.50 18.96
C CYS A 993 -37.59 3.89 19.66
N HIS A 994 -37.52 4.72 20.71
CA HIS A 994 -38.66 5.23 21.50
C HIS A 994 -39.55 4.16 22.14
N ILE A 995 -39.08 2.91 22.25
CA ILE A 995 -39.84 1.86 22.95
C ILE A 995 -39.96 2.20 24.44
N LYS A 996 -41.16 2.04 24.99
CA LYS A 996 -41.50 2.43 26.37
C LYS A 996 -41.77 1.19 27.23
N CYS A 997 -41.05 1.03 28.33
CA CYS A 997 -41.24 -0.10 29.23
C CYS A 997 -41.22 0.30 30.71
N HIS A 998 -41.82 -0.52 31.57
CA HIS A 998 -41.65 -0.35 33.03
C HIS A 998 -40.20 -0.65 33.41
N LYS A 999 -39.66 0.11 34.36
CA LYS A 999 -38.31 -0.11 34.90
C LYS A 999 -38.15 -1.52 35.50
N ASP A 1000 -39.21 -2.05 36.11
CA ASP A 1000 -39.24 -3.40 36.71
C ASP A 1000 -38.88 -4.53 35.74
N HIS A 1001 -39.22 -4.41 34.45
CA HIS A 1001 -38.85 -5.43 33.44
C HIS A 1001 -37.33 -5.51 33.25
N MET A 1002 -36.61 -4.40 33.45
CA MET A 1002 -35.15 -4.36 33.39
C MET A 1002 -34.50 -4.81 34.70
N ASP A 1003 -35.05 -4.39 35.84
CA ASP A 1003 -34.51 -4.76 37.15
C ASP A 1003 -34.65 -6.28 37.43
N LYS A 1004 -35.68 -6.94 36.86
CA LYS A 1004 -35.91 -8.39 36.98
C LYS A 1004 -35.30 -9.25 35.85
N LYS A 1005 -34.63 -8.63 34.86
CA LYS A 1005 -34.04 -9.30 33.67
C LYS A 1005 -35.00 -10.23 32.91
N GLU A 1006 -36.27 -9.85 32.77
CA GLU A 1006 -37.25 -10.66 32.06
C GLU A 1006 -36.96 -10.68 30.54
N GLU A 1007 -37.05 -11.84 29.87
CA GLU A 1007 -36.71 -11.98 28.44
C GLU A 1007 -37.70 -11.31 27.47
N ILE A 1008 -38.72 -10.63 28.00
CA ILE A 1008 -39.88 -10.09 27.27
C ILE A 1008 -39.50 -8.88 26.39
N ILE A 1009 -38.37 -8.20 26.65
CA ILE A 1009 -37.92 -7.06 25.82
C ILE A 1009 -37.12 -7.55 24.60
N ALA A 1010 -37.68 -7.31 23.41
CA ALA A 1010 -37.03 -7.60 22.13
C ALA A 1010 -35.79 -6.71 21.88
N PRO A 1011 -34.75 -7.22 21.18
CA PRO A 1011 -33.56 -6.43 20.84
C PRO A 1011 -33.89 -5.16 20.03
N CYS A 1012 -33.07 -4.12 20.19
CA CYS A 1012 -33.28 -2.85 19.50
C CYS A 1012 -33.13 -3.02 17.98
N LYS A 1013 -34.18 -2.65 17.23
CA LYS A 1013 -34.19 -2.73 15.76
C LYS A 1013 -33.46 -1.56 15.08
N VAL A 1014 -33.06 -0.55 15.85
CA VAL A 1014 -32.32 0.63 15.36
C VAL A 1014 -30.90 0.54 15.91
N TYR A 1015 -30.00 -0.04 15.12
CA TYR A 1015 -28.59 -0.21 15.49
C TYR A 1015 -27.70 0.71 14.65
N TYR A 1016 -27.72 2.02 14.95
CA TYR A 1016 -26.74 2.98 14.42
C TYR A 1016 -26.39 3.99 15.52
N ASP A 1017 -25.09 4.27 15.67
CA ASP A 1017 -24.56 5.20 16.67
C ASP A 1017 -24.73 6.65 16.18
N ILE A 1018 -25.66 7.39 16.79
CA ILE A 1018 -26.01 8.77 16.42
C ILE A 1018 -25.13 9.80 17.14
N SER A 1019 -24.22 9.38 18.03
CA SER A 1019 -23.46 10.30 18.88
C SER A 1019 -22.51 11.25 18.11
N THR A 1020 -22.24 10.99 16.83
CA THR A 1020 -21.30 11.75 15.98
C THR A 1020 -21.95 12.45 14.77
N ALA A 1021 -23.28 12.37 14.57
CA ALA A 1021 -23.94 12.96 13.41
C ALA A 1021 -24.24 14.47 13.58
N LYS A 1022 -23.97 15.26 12.53
CA LYS A 1022 -24.27 16.70 12.47
C LYS A 1022 -25.52 16.99 11.62
N ASN A 1023 -26.19 18.10 11.95
CA ASN A 1023 -27.45 18.54 11.35
C ASN A 1023 -27.27 19.88 10.63
N LEU A 1024 -27.72 19.96 9.36
CA LEU A 1024 -27.71 21.16 8.54
C LEU A 1024 -29.13 21.44 8.00
N LEU A 1025 -29.57 22.69 8.16
CA LEU A 1025 -30.85 23.20 7.64
C LEU A 1025 -30.60 24.09 6.43
N LEU A 1026 -31.39 23.90 5.37
CA LEU A 1026 -31.28 24.65 4.12
C LEU A 1026 -32.65 25.19 3.70
N LEU A 1027 -32.69 26.46 3.31
CA LEU A 1027 -33.89 27.13 2.79
C LEU A 1027 -33.79 27.26 1.27
N ALA A 1028 -34.79 26.73 0.56
CA ALA A 1028 -34.97 26.89 -0.88
C ALA A 1028 -35.81 28.14 -1.22
N ASN A 1029 -35.80 28.60 -2.48
CA ASN A 1029 -36.51 29.83 -2.85
C ASN A 1029 -38.03 29.63 -2.89
N SER A 1030 -38.49 28.43 -3.27
CA SER A 1030 -39.91 28.03 -3.28
C SER A 1030 -40.15 26.62 -2.72
N THR A 1031 -41.41 26.30 -2.44
CA THR A 1031 -41.84 24.98 -1.93
C THR A 1031 -41.63 23.90 -3.00
N GLU A 1032 -41.86 24.22 -4.27
CA GLU A 1032 -41.62 23.31 -5.40
C GLU A 1032 -40.12 23.04 -5.57
N GLU A 1033 -39.27 24.03 -5.33
CA GLU A 1033 -37.82 23.89 -5.39
C GLU A 1033 -37.31 23.01 -4.24
N GLN A 1034 -37.84 23.20 -3.02
CA GLN A 1034 -37.57 22.34 -1.87
C GLN A 1034 -37.88 20.86 -2.17
N GLN A 1035 -39.04 20.57 -2.78
CA GLN A 1035 -39.42 19.20 -3.14
C GLN A 1035 -38.48 18.60 -4.19
N LYS A 1036 -38.03 19.40 -5.17
CA LYS A 1036 -37.05 18.97 -6.18
C LYS A 1036 -35.70 18.63 -5.54
N TRP A 1037 -35.21 19.47 -4.62
CA TRP A 1037 -33.96 19.25 -3.90
C TRP A 1037 -34.00 17.96 -3.06
N VAL A 1038 -35.05 17.78 -2.25
CA VAL A 1038 -35.22 16.57 -1.43
C VAL A 1038 -35.29 15.32 -2.30
N SER A 1039 -36.15 15.31 -3.34
CA SER A 1039 -36.35 14.14 -4.20
C SER A 1039 -35.07 13.70 -4.91
N ARG A 1040 -34.22 14.65 -5.33
CA ARG A 1040 -32.96 14.35 -6.03
C ARG A 1040 -31.84 13.92 -5.09
N LEU A 1041 -31.64 14.63 -3.98
CA LEU A 1041 -30.60 14.26 -3.01
C LEU A 1041 -30.89 12.88 -2.41
N VAL A 1042 -32.15 12.57 -2.07
CA VAL A 1042 -32.54 11.24 -1.58
C VAL A 1042 -32.26 10.12 -2.60
N LYS A 1043 -32.35 10.39 -3.91
CA LYS A 1043 -32.00 9.41 -4.95
C LYS A 1043 -30.50 9.18 -5.08
N LYS A 1044 -29.66 10.12 -4.63
CA LYS A 1044 -28.20 10.04 -4.64
C LYS A 1044 -27.63 9.37 -3.38
N ILE A 1045 -28.40 9.25 -2.30
CA ILE A 1045 -28.01 8.50 -1.10
C ILE A 1045 -28.04 6.99 -1.41
N PRO A 1046 -26.95 6.24 -1.18
CA PRO A 1046 -26.91 4.80 -1.43
C PRO A 1046 -27.95 4.04 -0.59
N LYS A 1047 -28.76 3.17 -1.21
CA LYS A 1047 -29.89 2.48 -0.54
C LYS A 1047 -29.54 1.20 0.26
N LYS A 1048 -28.27 0.77 0.32
CA LYS A 1048 -27.80 -0.36 1.17
C LYS A 1048 -26.29 -0.22 1.49
N PRO A 1049 -25.82 -0.54 2.70
CA PRO A 1049 -24.40 -0.74 2.96
C PRO A 1049 -23.89 -2.06 2.35
N PRO A 1050 -22.60 -2.17 1.97
CA PRO A 1050 -22.01 -3.41 1.50
C PRO A 1050 -22.03 -4.49 2.60
N ALA A 1051 -22.20 -5.74 2.19
CA ALA A 1051 -22.20 -6.89 3.11
C ALA A 1051 -20.80 -7.07 3.75
N PRO A 1052 -20.71 -7.55 5.00
CA PRO A 1052 -19.43 -7.93 5.60
C PRO A 1052 -18.83 -9.11 4.83
N ASP A 1053 -17.60 -8.94 4.38
CA ASP A 1053 -16.81 -9.91 3.63
C ASP A 1053 -16.53 -11.18 4.45
N PRO A 1054 -16.86 -12.39 3.97
CA PRO A 1054 -16.72 -13.63 4.74
C PRO A 1054 -15.32 -14.24 4.65
N PHE A 1055 -14.25 -13.50 4.98
CA PHE A 1055 -12.90 -14.09 5.11
C PHE A 1055 -12.10 -13.48 6.26
N ALA A 1056 -12.54 -13.75 7.49
CA ALA A 1056 -11.71 -13.61 8.68
C ALA A 1056 -12.03 -14.72 9.70
N ARG A 1057 -11.60 -15.95 9.42
CA ARG A 1057 -11.28 -16.94 10.46
C ARG A 1057 -10.06 -17.74 10.04
N SER A 1058 -8.94 -17.48 10.72
CA SER A 1058 -7.85 -18.43 10.82
C SER A 1058 -8.04 -19.33 12.06
N SER A 1059 -7.69 -20.59 11.84
CA SER A 1059 -7.07 -21.56 12.75
C SER A 1059 -7.87 -22.81 13.18
N PRO A 1060 -7.23 -24.00 13.09
CA PRO A 1060 -7.85 -25.30 13.33
C PRO A 1060 -7.68 -25.75 14.78
N ARG A 1061 -8.69 -26.43 15.34
CA ARG A 1061 -8.52 -27.38 16.46
C ARG A 1061 -9.54 -28.53 16.33
N THR A 1062 -8.99 -29.66 15.87
CA THR A 1062 -9.23 -31.06 16.25
C THR A 1062 -10.60 -31.53 16.79
N SER A 1063 -11.20 -32.48 16.04
CA SER A 1063 -11.99 -33.69 16.41
C SER A 1063 -13.16 -33.53 17.41
N MET A 1064 -14.39 -34.00 17.12
CA MET A 1064 -14.72 -35.38 16.77
C MET A 1064 -15.95 -35.51 15.84
N LYS A 1065 -15.93 -36.54 15.01
CA LYS A 1065 -17.01 -37.04 14.14
C LYS A 1065 -18.18 -37.59 14.95
N VAL A 1066 -19.42 -37.26 14.55
CA VAL A 1066 -20.56 -38.20 14.49
C VAL A 1066 -21.40 -37.85 13.25
N GLN A 1067 -21.67 -38.86 12.41
CA GLN A 1067 -22.46 -38.77 11.17
C GLN A 1067 -23.97 -38.55 11.43
N PRO A 1068 -24.72 -38.03 10.45
CA PRO A 1068 -26.16 -37.86 10.56
C PRO A 1068 -26.89 -39.11 10.05
N ASN A 1069 -28.01 -39.48 10.69
CA ASN A 1069 -29.08 -40.11 9.94
C ASN A 1069 -30.46 -39.95 10.59
N GLN A 1070 -31.37 -39.54 9.71
CA GLN A 1070 -32.79 -39.87 9.59
C GLN A 1070 -33.84 -39.10 10.38
N SER A 1071 -34.74 -38.58 9.54
CA SER A 1071 -36.08 -38.08 9.75
C SER A 1071 -36.98 -39.03 10.52
N ILE A 1072 -38.01 -38.48 11.18
CA ILE A 1072 -39.43 -38.81 10.97
C ILE A 1072 -40.32 -37.99 11.93
N ARG A 1073 -41.27 -37.26 11.31
CA ARG A 1073 -42.65 -36.89 11.72
C ARG A 1073 -42.96 -36.39 13.16
N ARG A 1074 -43.59 -35.20 13.17
CA ARG A 1074 -44.65 -34.70 14.10
C ARG A 1074 -45.82 -35.72 14.24
N PRO A 1075 -46.76 -35.64 15.24
CA PRO A 1075 -47.24 -34.40 15.89
C PRO A 1075 -47.62 -34.44 17.39
N SER A 1076 -47.91 -33.22 17.85
CA SER A 1076 -48.61 -32.72 19.04
C SER A 1076 -49.40 -33.65 19.98
N LYS A 1077 -49.20 -33.38 21.28
CA LYS A 1077 -50.14 -33.14 22.42
C LYS A 1077 -49.29 -33.31 23.68
N GLY A 1078 -49.33 -32.54 24.75
CA GLY A 1078 -50.21 -31.50 25.25
C GLY A 1078 -49.87 -31.35 26.74
N SER A 1079 -50.22 -30.20 27.31
CA SER A 1079 -50.65 -30.10 28.71
C SER A 1079 -49.62 -30.30 29.85
N VAL A 1080 -49.32 -29.16 30.50
CA VAL A 1080 -49.53 -28.93 31.95
C VAL A 1080 -48.42 -29.29 32.95
N ARG A 1081 -48.05 -28.21 33.66
CA ARG A 1081 -47.57 -28.08 35.05
C ARG A 1081 -46.19 -28.64 35.43
N GLY A 1082 -45.37 -27.70 35.88
CA GLY A 1082 -45.06 -27.58 37.30
C GLY A 1082 -43.72 -28.18 37.73
N LEU A 1083 -42.70 -27.33 37.79
CA LEU A 1083 -42.12 -26.83 39.04
C LEU A 1083 -41.21 -25.64 38.72
#